data_AF-A0A960QAC4-F1
#
_entry.id   AF-A0A960QAC4-F1
#
_cell.length_a   1.000
_cell.length_b   1.000
_cell.length_c   1.000
_cell.angle_alpha   90.00
_cell.angle_beta   90.00
_cell.angle_gamma   90.00
#
_symmetry.space_group_name_H-M   'P 1'
#
loop_
_entity.id
_entity.type
_entity.pdbx_description
1 polymer ?
#
loop_
_entity_poly.entity_id
_entity_poly.type
_entity_poly.pdbx_seq_one_letter_code
_entity_poly.pdbx_strand_id
1 'polypeptide(L)'
;MKAAHDESWDENYGAGGVQNGANIPFTVASDCADLRFEYDLPSHVLSVTEAGAPAQPSAVTIAGSFQDEVGCPGDWQADCAVTHLAFDAEDTVWQGSFDLPAGNWEYKAPLNDSWDVNYGANATQNGANIGLSLDGPETVKFYYSDATHWVTSDHNAVIATAAGSFQSELGCSGDWQPWCLASWLQDPDGDGIYTFSTTKLPAGDYEVKVAHNESWDENYGAGGAPGGANIPFTVPSSCTEIFFSYDPSTHILTVGANGAPKGNLNTAKAHWLSEDLIAWPPGAVPASTTFALHWATAGGLGLDPDTVTGADGSVPLTLDPAGLPADILDKFPHLAGFTALRLAPGDLSLIPTMLRGQLAVSATADGQLVDATSVQIPGVLDDLYFYPGDLGPQVSASGITLKLWAPTAQAVTLHVYDTSDAAAPSASVPMTEDPLTGVWSASGNHGWYGKYYLYEVQVYAPSTRQVETNLVTDPYSLSLSVNSGRSQIVSLRDPRYEPRGWDRLRKPRLPAPEDIVVYELHVRDFSIADQSVRAPWRGTFRAFTERHSDGVEHLKDLARAGLTHVHLLPSFDIATVPERRADQQQPAGDLGSYPPDSDQPQALISAVADQDGFNWGYDPFHYTVPEGSYATDPDGPERILEFREMVQALNEDGLRVVMDVVYNHTNSAGQNDKSVLDKIVPGYYHRLSLDGAIETSSCCPNTASEHAMMEKLLIDSVLTWATQYKVDGFRFDLMGHHMKANMVKLRAALDALTPQHDGVDGSKVYLYGEGWNFGEVANNARGINAVQRNMAGTGIGTFSDRLRDGVRGGNPFSAITDQGFINGLFYEPNGTAQGDEHAQLLHITDWIRIGLAGDLAAYELEDAAGNLVRADQVDYFGQQAGYTADPQENIKYIAAHDNETLFDAIQLKAASAASLADRVRMQNLGNSIVALGQGIPFFHAGQDLLRSKSMDRDSYNSGDWFNQIDW
;
A
#
# COMPACT_ATOMS: atom_id res chain seq x y z
N MET A 1 16.17 -7.85 -46.65
CA MET A 1 15.51 -8.36 -45.43
C MET A 1 14.15 -8.94 -45.80
N LYS A 2 13.52 -9.67 -44.87
CA LYS A 2 12.15 -10.20 -44.95
C LYS A 2 11.60 -10.17 -43.53
N ALA A 3 10.32 -9.85 -43.37
CA ALA A 3 9.64 -9.95 -42.07
C ALA A 3 9.12 -11.38 -41.90
N ALA A 4 9.49 -12.07 -40.82
CA ALA A 4 8.99 -13.40 -40.47
C ALA A 4 7.85 -13.27 -39.45
N HIS A 5 6.79 -14.05 -39.60
CA HIS A 5 5.67 -14.10 -38.66
C HIS A 5 5.85 -15.26 -37.68
N ASP A 6 5.50 -15.06 -36.41
CA ASP A 6 5.57 -16.08 -35.34
C ASP A 6 6.92 -16.80 -35.24
N GLU A 7 8.02 -16.05 -35.38
CA GLU A 7 9.40 -16.56 -35.31
C GLU A 7 9.72 -17.68 -36.32
N SER A 8 8.87 -17.86 -37.33
CA SER A 8 8.99 -18.88 -38.38
C SER A 8 9.22 -18.27 -39.75
N TRP A 9 10.12 -18.87 -40.51
CA TRP A 9 10.36 -18.52 -41.92
C TRP A 9 9.30 -19.09 -42.87
N ASP A 10 8.42 -19.97 -42.40
CA ASP A 10 7.37 -20.57 -43.23
C ASP A 10 6.37 -19.52 -43.72
N GLU A 11 6.18 -18.46 -42.93
CA GLU A 11 5.38 -17.28 -43.26
C GLU A 11 6.25 -16.02 -43.17
N ASN A 12 6.83 -15.63 -44.31
CA ASN A 12 7.65 -14.42 -44.40
C ASN A 12 7.14 -13.48 -45.50
N TYR A 13 7.34 -12.18 -45.32
CA TYR A 13 6.92 -11.15 -46.27
C TYR A 13 8.13 -10.37 -46.77
N GLY A 14 8.26 -10.33 -48.10
CA GLY A 14 9.33 -9.64 -48.82
C GLY A 14 8.87 -8.29 -49.38
N ALA A 15 9.58 -7.79 -50.38
CA ALA A 15 9.32 -6.50 -51.04
C ALA A 15 7.84 -6.33 -51.42
N GLY A 16 7.24 -5.23 -50.96
CA GLY A 16 5.84 -4.89 -51.20
C GLY A 16 4.80 -5.70 -50.40
N GLY A 17 5.21 -6.36 -49.31
CA GLY A 17 4.30 -7.16 -48.47
C GLY A 17 3.92 -8.50 -49.09
N VAL A 18 4.74 -9.01 -50.02
CA VAL A 18 4.47 -10.26 -50.72
C VAL A 18 4.97 -11.44 -49.88
N GLN A 19 4.08 -12.36 -49.53
CA GLN A 19 4.44 -13.60 -48.84
C GLN A 19 5.44 -14.41 -49.69
N ASN A 20 6.53 -14.86 -49.09
CA ASN A 20 7.68 -15.49 -49.73
C ASN A 20 8.34 -14.64 -50.84
N GLY A 21 8.06 -13.34 -50.89
CA GLY A 21 8.55 -12.40 -51.89
C GLY A 21 10.06 -12.19 -51.88
N ALA A 22 10.56 -11.35 -52.79
CA ALA A 22 11.98 -11.00 -52.85
C ALA A 22 12.44 -10.25 -51.59
N ASN A 23 13.73 -10.30 -51.27
CA ASN A 23 14.28 -9.55 -50.15
C ASN A 23 14.08 -8.04 -50.35
N ILE A 24 13.69 -7.34 -49.29
CA ILE A 24 13.59 -5.89 -49.19
C ILE A 24 15.01 -5.31 -49.17
N PRO A 25 15.43 -4.56 -50.21
CA PRO A 25 16.71 -3.86 -50.18
C PRO A 25 16.59 -2.61 -49.30
N PHE A 26 17.65 -2.29 -48.58
CA PHE A 26 17.80 -1.02 -47.88
C PHE A 26 19.26 -0.60 -47.94
N THR A 27 19.52 0.67 -47.70
CA THR A 27 20.86 1.26 -47.67
C THR A 27 21.02 2.00 -46.35
N VAL A 28 22.18 1.86 -45.73
CA VAL A 28 22.56 2.62 -44.55
C VAL A 28 23.39 3.81 -45.03
N ALA A 29 22.99 5.04 -44.66
CA ALA A 29 23.56 6.26 -45.21
C ALA A 29 25.00 6.53 -44.73
N SER A 30 25.31 6.10 -43.51
CA SER A 30 26.64 6.12 -42.90
C SER A 30 26.81 4.96 -41.92
N ASP A 31 28.04 4.66 -41.53
CA ASP A 31 28.28 3.77 -40.40
C ASP A 31 27.57 4.33 -39.15
N CYS A 32 26.96 3.45 -38.36
CA CYS A 32 26.21 3.77 -37.14
C CYS A 32 24.94 4.62 -37.32
N ALA A 33 24.40 4.78 -38.54
CA ALA A 33 23.11 5.44 -38.71
C ALA A 33 21.98 4.57 -38.11
N ASP A 34 21.21 5.15 -37.17
CA ASP A 34 20.04 4.49 -36.61
C ASP A 34 18.99 4.27 -37.71
N LEU A 35 18.43 3.06 -37.76
CA LEU A 35 17.40 2.69 -38.73
C LEU A 35 16.10 2.42 -38.00
N ARG A 36 15.03 3.06 -38.47
CA ARG A 36 13.66 2.78 -38.04
C ARG A 36 13.05 1.76 -38.99
N PHE A 37 12.61 0.64 -38.43
CA PHE A 37 11.88 -0.41 -39.13
C PHE A 37 10.41 -0.31 -38.75
N GLU A 38 9.54 -0.04 -39.73
CA GLU A 38 8.09 0.02 -39.50
C GLU A 38 7.42 -1.08 -40.31
N TYR A 39 6.73 -1.97 -39.60
CA TYR A 39 5.96 -3.04 -40.21
C TYR A 39 4.46 -2.72 -40.12
N ASP A 40 3.85 -2.47 -41.26
CA ASP A 40 2.40 -2.31 -41.35
C ASP A 40 1.73 -3.69 -41.41
N LEU A 41 1.12 -4.10 -40.31
CA LEU A 41 0.45 -5.40 -40.18
C LEU A 41 -0.60 -5.67 -41.27
N PRO A 42 -1.50 -4.73 -41.62
CA PRO A 42 -2.51 -4.95 -42.66
C PRO A 42 -1.97 -5.17 -44.07
N SER A 43 -0.89 -4.47 -44.46
CA SER A 43 -0.29 -4.59 -45.79
C SER A 43 0.94 -5.49 -45.84
N HIS A 44 1.44 -5.92 -44.68
CA HIS A 44 2.70 -6.65 -44.49
C HIS A 44 3.93 -5.93 -45.06
N VAL A 45 3.84 -4.62 -45.29
CA VAL A 45 4.94 -3.81 -45.83
C VAL A 45 5.87 -3.44 -44.67
N LEU A 46 7.16 -3.75 -44.82
CA LEU A 46 8.22 -3.26 -43.96
C LEU A 46 8.89 -2.05 -44.64
N SER A 47 8.71 -0.86 -44.07
CA SER A 47 9.49 0.33 -44.42
C SER A 47 10.73 0.43 -43.55
N VAL A 48 11.82 0.87 -44.18
CA VAL A 48 13.11 1.12 -43.52
C VAL A 48 13.47 2.55 -43.83
N THR A 49 13.56 3.37 -42.80
CA THR A 49 14.00 4.76 -42.90
C THR A 49 15.16 4.99 -41.97
N GLU A 50 15.97 6.00 -42.26
CA GLU A 50 16.89 6.54 -41.26
C GLU A 50 16.05 7.09 -40.10
N ALA A 51 16.38 6.71 -38.88
CA ALA A 51 15.71 7.23 -37.71
C ALA A 51 16.12 8.71 -37.57
N GLY A 52 15.14 9.62 -37.65
CA GLY A 52 15.36 11.00 -37.23
C GLY A 52 15.57 11.06 -35.71
N ALA A 53 16.06 12.19 -35.21
CA ALA A 53 16.08 12.44 -33.77
C ALA A 53 14.69 12.15 -33.17
N PRO A 54 14.61 11.54 -31.98
CA PRO A 54 13.32 11.29 -31.31
C PRO A 54 12.48 12.55 -31.27
N ALA A 55 11.19 12.42 -31.57
CA ALA A 55 10.28 13.55 -31.50
C ALA A 55 10.19 14.02 -30.05
N GLN A 56 10.68 15.22 -29.79
CA GLN A 56 10.60 15.84 -28.46
C GLN A 56 9.16 16.19 -28.10
N PRO A 57 8.81 16.22 -26.80
CA PRO A 57 7.51 16.73 -26.35
C PRO A 57 7.33 18.18 -26.82
N SER A 58 6.08 18.62 -27.00
CA SER A 58 5.78 20.00 -27.38
C SER A 58 6.02 20.99 -26.25
N ALA A 59 5.97 20.52 -24.99
CA ALA A 59 6.26 21.28 -23.78
C ALA A 59 6.68 20.34 -22.64
N VAL A 60 7.52 20.85 -21.74
CA VAL A 60 7.86 20.22 -20.46
C VAL A 60 7.68 21.26 -19.37
N THR A 61 6.84 20.96 -18.39
CA THR A 61 6.52 21.87 -17.28
C THR A 61 7.07 21.30 -16.00
N ILE A 62 7.70 22.12 -15.14
CA ILE A 62 7.93 21.71 -13.76
C ILE A 62 6.68 22.06 -12.96
N ALA A 63 5.85 21.06 -12.68
CA ALA A 63 4.63 21.20 -11.92
C ALA A 63 4.85 20.75 -10.48
N GLY A 64 4.49 21.59 -9.52
CA GLY A 64 4.83 21.37 -8.12
C GLY A 64 4.06 22.25 -7.15
N SER A 65 4.30 22.05 -5.87
CA SER A 65 3.68 22.78 -4.76
C SER A 65 4.29 24.17 -4.50
N PHE A 66 5.08 24.68 -5.46
CA PHE A 66 5.72 26.00 -5.42
C PHE A 66 5.23 26.93 -6.55
N GLN A 67 4.33 26.43 -7.40
CA GLN A 67 4.01 27.06 -8.69
C GLN A 67 3.28 28.38 -8.46
N ASP A 68 2.44 28.48 -7.44
CA ASP A 68 1.76 29.72 -7.10
C ASP A 68 2.75 30.82 -6.67
N GLU A 69 3.83 30.45 -5.98
CA GLU A 69 4.83 31.38 -5.46
C GLU A 69 5.70 31.98 -6.57
N VAL A 70 5.88 31.25 -7.67
CA VAL A 70 6.61 31.72 -8.86
C VAL A 70 5.70 32.38 -9.90
N GLY A 71 4.39 32.44 -9.65
CA GLY A 71 3.44 33.23 -10.44
C GLY A 71 2.49 32.44 -11.34
N CYS A 72 2.35 31.12 -11.14
CA CYS A 72 1.24 30.35 -11.72
C CYS A 72 -0.08 30.69 -11.01
N PRO A 73 -1.24 30.47 -11.68
CA PRO A 73 -2.56 30.60 -11.05
C PRO A 73 -2.82 29.71 -9.82
N GLY A 74 -2.06 28.61 -9.66
CA GLY A 74 -2.08 27.73 -8.50
C GLY A 74 -1.01 26.64 -8.63
N ASP A 75 -0.98 25.73 -7.66
CA ASP A 75 -0.04 24.60 -7.64
C ASP A 75 -0.45 23.44 -8.54
N TRP A 76 0.52 22.60 -8.89
CA TRP A 76 0.35 21.36 -9.65
C TRP A 76 -0.34 21.53 -11.01
N GLN A 77 -0.09 22.67 -11.66
CA GLN A 77 -0.62 23.00 -12.98
C GLN A 77 0.32 22.52 -14.09
N ALA A 78 -0.08 21.45 -14.78
CA ALA A 78 0.68 20.88 -15.90
C ALA A 78 0.83 21.83 -17.09
N ASP A 79 -0.12 22.76 -17.27
CA ASP A 79 -0.21 23.72 -18.37
C ASP A 79 0.30 25.12 -18.02
N CYS A 80 0.93 25.29 -16.84
CA CYS A 80 1.46 26.60 -16.44
C CYS A 80 2.73 26.98 -17.22
N ALA A 81 2.56 27.87 -18.19
CA ALA A 81 3.65 28.42 -19.00
C ALA A 81 4.79 29.12 -18.22
N VAL A 82 4.56 29.50 -16.97
CA VAL A 82 5.56 30.18 -16.12
C VAL A 82 6.70 29.24 -15.74
N THR A 83 6.40 27.95 -15.55
CA THR A 83 7.40 26.93 -15.18
C THR A 83 7.73 25.99 -16.34
N HIS A 84 7.54 26.44 -17.58
CA HIS A 84 8.00 25.71 -18.77
C HIS A 84 9.52 25.72 -18.84
N LEU A 85 10.07 24.55 -19.16
CA LEU A 85 11.47 24.40 -19.54
C LEU A 85 11.67 24.79 -21.01
N ALA A 86 12.85 25.30 -21.34
CA ALA A 86 13.28 25.56 -22.70
C ALA A 86 14.10 24.37 -23.21
N PHE A 87 13.77 23.89 -24.42
CA PHE A 87 14.55 22.86 -25.09
C PHE A 87 15.85 23.44 -25.65
N ASP A 88 16.99 22.88 -25.25
CA ASP A 88 18.27 23.15 -25.89
C ASP A 88 18.55 22.09 -26.97
N ALA A 89 18.70 22.54 -28.22
CA ALA A 89 18.93 21.66 -29.36
C ALA A 89 20.39 21.22 -29.51
N GLU A 90 21.35 21.85 -28.82
CA GLU A 90 22.77 21.47 -28.84
C GLU A 90 23.00 20.19 -28.03
N ASP A 91 22.32 20.06 -26.89
CA ASP A 91 22.46 18.91 -25.98
C ASP A 91 21.20 18.05 -25.82
N THR A 92 20.07 18.49 -26.38
CA THR A 92 18.76 17.80 -26.33
C THR A 92 18.14 17.69 -24.94
N VAL A 93 18.49 18.59 -24.02
CA VAL A 93 17.95 18.65 -22.65
C VAL A 93 16.99 19.84 -22.51
N TRP A 94 15.89 19.63 -21.78
CA TRP A 94 14.97 20.70 -21.39
C TRP A 94 15.44 21.34 -20.10
N GLN A 95 15.58 22.67 -20.05
CA GLN A 95 16.19 23.39 -18.93
C GLN A 95 15.45 24.68 -18.58
N GLY A 96 15.45 25.07 -17.30
CA GLY A 96 14.80 26.31 -16.84
C GLY A 96 15.20 26.67 -15.43
N SER A 97 15.30 27.97 -15.12
CA SER A 97 15.68 28.46 -13.78
C SER A 97 14.57 29.32 -13.19
N PHE A 98 14.24 29.07 -11.93
CA PHE A 98 13.17 29.77 -11.22
C PHE A 98 13.66 30.26 -9.85
N ASP A 99 13.27 31.47 -9.47
CA ASP A 99 13.56 32.02 -8.13
C ASP A 99 12.53 31.48 -7.13
N LEU A 100 12.96 30.57 -6.26
CA LEU A 100 12.10 29.90 -5.29
C LEU A 100 12.29 30.46 -3.88
N PRO A 101 11.22 30.61 -3.08
CA PRO A 101 11.35 30.96 -1.67
C PRO A 101 11.85 29.78 -0.82
N ALA A 102 12.34 30.10 0.39
CA ALA A 102 12.67 29.08 1.39
C ALA A 102 11.43 28.24 1.73
N GLY A 103 11.58 26.93 1.85
CA GLY A 103 10.47 26.02 2.11
C GLY A 103 10.77 24.58 1.73
N ASN A 104 9.79 23.72 1.98
CA ASN A 104 9.79 22.34 1.50
C ASN A 104 8.76 22.24 0.40
N TRP A 105 9.22 21.92 -0.79
CA TRP A 105 8.44 21.87 -2.01
C TRP A 105 8.47 20.46 -2.59
N GLU A 106 7.53 20.16 -3.47
CA GLU A 106 7.51 18.93 -4.26
C GLU A 106 7.25 19.24 -5.74
N TYR A 107 7.80 18.45 -6.66
CA TYR A 107 7.59 18.65 -8.09
C TYR A 107 7.66 17.37 -8.94
N LYS A 108 7.19 17.49 -10.19
CA LYS A 108 7.22 16.51 -11.29
C LYS A 108 7.35 17.20 -12.65
N ALA A 109 7.59 16.41 -13.70
CA ALA A 109 7.60 16.86 -15.09
C ALA A 109 6.43 16.26 -15.91
N PRO A 110 5.23 16.87 -15.92
CA PRO A 110 4.24 16.62 -16.96
C PRO A 110 4.70 17.07 -18.34
N LEU A 111 4.28 16.32 -19.37
CA LEU A 111 4.60 16.58 -20.76
C LEU A 111 3.38 17.08 -21.53
N ASN A 112 3.62 17.94 -22.51
CA ASN A 112 2.61 18.44 -23.45
C ASN A 112 1.39 19.10 -22.75
N ASP A 113 1.64 19.87 -21.70
CA ASP A 113 0.63 20.63 -20.94
C ASP A 113 -0.46 19.75 -20.30
N SER A 114 -0.18 18.46 -20.04
CA SER A 114 -1.14 17.49 -19.48
C SER A 114 -0.47 16.50 -18.51
N TRP A 115 -1.27 15.92 -17.61
CA TRP A 115 -0.85 14.84 -16.72
C TRP A 115 -0.87 13.45 -17.36
N ASP A 116 -1.36 13.32 -18.61
CA ASP A 116 -1.46 12.03 -19.32
C ASP A 116 -0.13 11.27 -19.38
N VAL A 117 0.97 12.01 -19.56
CA VAL A 117 2.34 11.50 -19.47
C VAL A 117 3.13 12.45 -18.59
N ASN A 118 3.62 11.94 -17.47
CA ASN A 118 4.43 12.70 -16.54
C ASN A 118 5.47 11.79 -15.89
N TYR A 119 6.58 12.39 -15.45
CA TYR A 119 7.66 11.68 -14.79
C TYR A 119 7.97 12.33 -13.44
N GLY A 120 8.20 11.48 -12.45
CA GLY A 120 8.56 11.87 -11.08
C GLY A 120 9.89 11.28 -10.66
N ALA A 121 10.03 10.96 -9.38
CA ALA A 121 11.22 10.34 -8.83
C ALA A 121 11.64 9.08 -9.63
N ASN A 122 12.95 8.92 -9.80
CA ASN A 122 13.58 7.78 -10.48
C ASN A 122 13.04 7.55 -11.91
N ALA A 123 12.84 8.64 -12.67
CA ALA A 123 12.44 8.63 -14.08
C ALA A 123 11.18 7.77 -14.38
N THR A 124 10.36 7.52 -13.36
CA THR A 124 9.24 6.60 -13.46
C THR A 124 8.01 7.36 -13.96
N GLN A 125 7.36 6.82 -15.00
CA GLN A 125 6.11 7.39 -15.49
C GLN A 125 5.06 7.30 -14.40
N ASN A 126 4.40 8.42 -14.07
CA ASN A 126 3.51 8.54 -12.90
C ASN A 126 4.20 8.20 -11.57
N GLY A 127 5.54 8.33 -11.50
CA GLY A 127 6.33 8.06 -10.29
C GLY A 127 5.98 8.98 -9.12
N ALA A 128 6.64 8.81 -7.97
CA ALA A 128 6.42 9.67 -6.81
C ALA A 128 6.83 11.13 -7.07
N ASN A 129 6.36 12.08 -6.26
CA ASN A 129 6.83 13.47 -6.32
C ASN A 129 8.29 13.57 -5.88
N ILE A 130 9.03 14.55 -6.39
CA ILE A 130 10.41 14.83 -5.99
C ILE A 130 10.41 15.97 -4.98
N GLY A 131 10.90 15.71 -3.77
CA GLY A 131 11.03 16.74 -2.73
C GLY A 131 12.18 17.70 -2.99
N LEU A 132 11.99 18.97 -2.67
CA LEU A 132 12.96 20.06 -2.79
C LEU A 132 12.92 20.92 -1.52
N SER A 133 13.98 20.86 -0.70
CA SER A 133 14.06 21.60 0.56
C SER A 133 15.07 22.73 0.44
N LEU A 134 14.61 23.97 0.62
CA LEU A 134 15.40 25.20 0.50
C LEU A 134 15.48 25.92 1.85
N ASP A 135 16.69 26.08 2.39
CA ASP A 135 16.95 26.80 3.65
C ASP A 135 16.74 28.32 3.53
N GLY A 136 16.76 28.84 2.30
CA GLY A 136 16.66 30.25 1.96
C GLY A 136 16.12 30.43 0.54
N PRO A 137 15.67 31.65 0.17
CA PRO A 137 15.32 31.93 -1.22
C PRO A 137 16.53 31.73 -2.15
N GLU A 138 16.34 30.98 -3.23
CA GLU A 138 17.39 30.51 -4.13
C GLU A 138 16.89 30.41 -5.58
N THR A 139 17.75 30.70 -6.55
CA THR A 139 17.47 30.41 -7.97
C THR A 139 17.83 28.96 -8.24
N VAL A 140 16.84 28.11 -8.49
CA VAL A 140 17.04 26.67 -8.75
C VAL A 140 16.92 26.41 -10.25
N LYS A 141 17.87 25.68 -10.83
CA LYS A 141 17.83 25.26 -12.23
C LYS A 141 17.33 23.81 -12.33
N PHE A 142 16.32 23.59 -13.15
CA PHE A 142 15.68 22.30 -13.39
C PHE A 142 16.05 21.77 -14.77
N TYR A 143 16.10 20.44 -14.86
CA TYR A 143 16.51 19.69 -16.05
C TYR A 143 15.54 18.54 -16.29
N TYR A 144 15.22 18.27 -17.55
CA TYR A 144 14.52 17.08 -18.00
C TYR A 144 15.16 16.52 -19.27
N SER A 145 15.50 15.23 -19.26
CA SER A 145 15.95 14.50 -20.45
C SER A 145 14.83 13.63 -20.97
N ASP A 146 14.42 13.83 -22.22
CA ASP A 146 13.39 12.99 -22.85
C ASP A 146 13.89 11.58 -23.18
N ALA A 147 15.22 11.39 -23.26
CA ALA A 147 15.82 10.10 -23.57
C ALA A 147 15.81 9.13 -22.38
N THR A 148 15.97 9.65 -21.16
CA THR A 148 16.00 8.85 -19.92
C THR A 148 14.78 9.08 -19.05
N HIS A 149 13.97 10.10 -19.35
CA HIS A 149 12.88 10.63 -18.53
C HIS A 149 13.30 11.15 -17.15
N TRP A 150 14.60 11.33 -16.92
CA TRP A 150 15.10 11.86 -15.67
C TRP A 150 14.78 13.35 -15.54
N VAL A 151 14.12 13.71 -14.45
CA VAL A 151 13.85 15.09 -14.05
C VAL A 151 14.55 15.37 -12.73
N THR A 152 15.31 16.45 -12.66
CA THR A 152 16.07 16.83 -11.45
C THR A 152 16.33 18.33 -11.40
N SER A 153 16.99 18.78 -10.32
CA SER A 153 17.50 20.14 -10.17
C SER A 153 18.98 20.13 -9.76
N ASP A 154 19.67 21.25 -9.96
CA ASP A 154 21.03 21.49 -9.47
C ASP A 154 21.13 21.56 -7.93
N HIS A 155 19.99 21.61 -7.24
CA HIS A 155 19.90 21.50 -5.78
C HIS A 155 19.71 20.05 -5.31
N ASN A 156 18.93 19.26 -6.05
CA ASN A 156 18.65 17.87 -5.71
C ASN A 156 19.78 16.93 -6.09
N ALA A 157 20.53 17.27 -7.15
CA ALA A 157 21.53 16.39 -7.74
C ALA A 157 22.72 17.20 -8.26
N VAL A 158 23.90 16.57 -8.28
CA VAL A 158 25.06 17.09 -9.01
C VAL A 158 24.78 17.00 -10.50
N ILE A 159 24.92 18.10 -11.25
CA ILE A 159 24.82 18.06 -12.71
C ILE A 159 26.19 17.71 -13.28
N ALA A 160 26.43 16.41 -13.48
CA ALA A 160 27.74 15.87 -13.85
C ALA A 160 27.91 15.74 -15.37
N THR A 161 28.83 16.49 -15.97
CA THR A 161 29.15 16.40 -17.41
C THR A 161 30.46 15.65 -17.63
N ALA A 162 30.43 14.58 -18.45
CA ALA A 162 31.64 13.92 -18.94
C ALA A 162 32.32 14.75 -20.03
N ALA A 163 33.01 15.82 -19.63
CA ALA A 163 33.68 16.74 -20.54
C ALA A 163 35.02 16.19 -21.05
N GLY A 164 35.21 16.20 -22.38
CA GLY A 164 36.35 15.52 -22.98
C GLY A 164 36.60 15.87 -24.45
N SER A 165 37.60 15.22 -25.04
CA SER A 165 38.04 15.40 -26.43
C SER A 165 37.14 14.72 -27.47
N PHE A 166 35.87 14.48 -27.12
CA PHE A 166 34.90 13.70 -27.91
C PHE A 166 33.51 14.36 -27.98
N GLN A 167 33.32 15.50 -27.32
CA GLN A 167 31.99 16.10 -27.19
C GLN A 167 31.51 16.69 -28.52
N SER A 168 32.42 17.13 -29.38
CA SER A 168 32.05 17.61 -30.72
C SER A 168 31.39 16.54 -31.58
N GLU A 169 31.75 15.26 -31.39
CA GLU A 169 31.15 14.11 -32.04
C GLU A 169 29.74 13.78 -31.50
N LEU A 170 29.39 14.28 -30.32
CA LEU A 170 28.06 14.09 -29.71
C LEU A 170 27.04 15.17 -30.11
N GLY A 171 27.50 16.28 -30.69
CA GLY A 171 26.67 17.40 -31.12
C GLY A 171 27.05 18.74 -30.49
N CYS A 172 27.95 18.76 -29.50
CA CYS A 172 28.43 19.99 -28.89
C CYS A 172 29.19 20.85 -29.90
N SER A 173 29.18 22.16 -29.70
CA SER A 173 29.90 23.14 -30.53
C SER A 173 31.43 22.98 -30.49
N GLY A 174 31.96 22.23 -29.51
CA GLY A 174 33.36 21.85 -29.43
C GLY A 174 33.64 20.85 -28.30
N ASP A 175 34.92 20.56 -28.10
CA ASP A 175 35.40 19.67 -27.04
C ASP A 175 35.67 20.42 -25.72
N TRP A 176 35.70 19.68 -24.62
CA TRP A 176 35.99 20.18 -23.26
C TRP A 176 35.02 21.27 -22.78
N GLN A 177 33.73 21.09 -23.07
CA GLN A 177 32.64 22.02 -22.73
C GLN A 177 31.82 21.48 -21.55
N PRO A 178 32.02 21.96 -20.33
CA PRO A 178 31.32 21.45 -19.14
C PRO A 178 29.83 21.77 -19.15
N TRP A 179 29.42 22.83 -19.86
CA TRP A 179 28.02 23.25 -20.01
C TRP A 179 27.25 22.51 -21.10
N CYS A 180 27.89 21.66 -21.93
CA CYS A 180 27.18 20.90 -22.95
C CYS A 180 26.69 19.58 -22.36
N LEU A 181 25.38 19.42 -22.15
CA LEU A 181 24.79 18.23 -21.53
C LEU A 181 24.62 17.04 -22.50
N ALA A 182 25.19 17.09 -23.71
CA ALA A 182 25.15 15.96 -24.65
C ALA A 182 25.91 14.73 -24.11
N SER A 183 26.79 14.95 -23.13
CA SER A 183 27.51 13.93 -22.34
C SER A 183 27.15 14.01 -20.85
N TRP A 184 25.90 14.36 -20.54
CA TRP A 184 25.39 14.40 -19.16
C TRP A 184 25.32 12.99 -18.58
N LEU A 185 26.06 12.78 -17.50
CA LEU A 185 25.98 11.58 -16.66
C LEU A 185 24.73 11.71 -15.80
N GLN A 186 23.85 10.72 -15.83
CA GLN A 186 22.52 10.77 -15.22
C GLN A 186 22.29 9.60 -14.28
N ASP A 187 21.50 9.80 -13.24
CA ASP A 187 21.09 8.77 -12.28
C ASP A 187 19.56 8.60 -12.32
N PRO A 188 19.00 8.08 -13.43
CA PRO A 188 17.56 7.93 -13.58
C PRO A 188 16.96 6.90 -12.63
N ASP A 189 17.75 5.96 -12.08
CA ASP A 189 17.26 4.89 -11.21
C ASP A 189 17.52 5.13 -9.71
N GLY A 190 18.24 6.20 -9.37
CA GLY A 190 18.39 6.72 -8.01
C GLY A 190 19.35 5.90 -7.15
N ASP A 191 20.30 5.19 -7.76
CA ASP A 191 21.27 4.37 -7.01
C ASP A 191 22.53 5.13 -6.57
N GLY A 192 22.61 6.41 -6.93
CA GLY A 192 23.74 7.29 -6.64
C GLY A 192 24.88 7.17 -7.65
N ILE A 193 24.77 6.34 -8.70
CA ILE A 193 25.78 6.18 -9.74
C ILE A 193 25.30 6.83 -11.05
N TYR A 194 26.06 7.81 -11.50
CA TYR A 194 25.72 8.64 -12.65
C TYR A 194 26.29 8.03 -13.92
N THR A 195 25.45 7.82 -14.94
CA THR A 195 25.83 7.07 -16.14
C THR A 195 25.52 7.79 -17.44
N PHE A 196 26.32 7.51 -18.47
CA PHE A 196 26.12 8.01 -19.82
C PHE A 196 26.63 6.96 -20.81
N SER A 197 25.91 6.72 -21.91
CA SER A 197 26.32 5.78 -22.95
C SER A 197 26.22 6.41 -24.33
N THR A 198 27.15 6.09 -25.22
CA THR A 198 27.11 6.55 -26.61
C THR A 198 27.76 5.57 -27.58
N THR A 199 27.16 5.41 -28.75
CA THR A 199 27.71 4.67 -29.90
C THR A 199 28.25 5.60 -30.99
N LYS A 200 28.10 6.92 -30.81
CA LYS A 200 28.41 7.94 -31.84
C LYS A 200 29.91 8.18 -32.03
N LEU A 201 30.74 7.70 -31.11
CA LEU A 201 32.19 7.95 -31.14
C LEU A 201 32.87 7.13 -32.25
N PRO A 202 33.64 7.76 -33.15
CA PRO A 202 34.53 7.05 -34.07
C PRO A 202 35.58 6.20 -33.34
N ALA A 203 36.16 5.22 -34.04
CA ALA A 203 37.33 4.50 -33.53
C ALA A 203 38.51 5.47 -33.29
N GLY A 204 39.08 5.45 -32.08
CA GLY A 204 40.14 6.39 -31.71
C GLY A 204 40.48 6.40 -30.22
N ASP A 205 41.50 7.18 -29.87
CA ASP A 205 41.89 7.44 -28.48
C ASP A 205 41.36 8.81 -28.05
N TYR A 206 40.78 8.88 -26.86
CA TYR A 206 40.10 10.05 -26.33
C TYR A 206 40.48 10.27 -24.86
N GLU A 207 40.19 11.47 -24.36
CA GLU A 207 40.38 11.85 -22.97
C GLU A 207 39.11 12.46 -22.38
N VAL A 208 38.85 12.24 -21.08
CA VAL A 208 37.67 12.71 -20.37
C VAL A 208 37.98 13.15 -18.93
N LYS A 209 37.13 14.03 -18.39
CA LYS A 209 36.98 14.39 -16.97
C LYS A 209 35.52 14.61 -16.64
N VAL A 210 35.18 14.62 -15.36
CA VAL A 210 33.84 15.01 -14.92
C VAL A 210 33.88 16.43 -14.39
N ALA A 211 33.03 17.29 -14.95
CA ALA A 211 32.78 18.64 -14.46
C ALA A 211 31.43 18.67 -13.74
N HIS A 212 31.33 19.41 -12.63
CA HIS A 212 30.09 19.57 -11.88
C HIS A 212 29.43 20.91 -12.19
N ASN A 213 28.10 20.89 -12.27
CA ASN A 213 27.24 22.06 -12.36
C ASN A 213 27.64 22.99 -13.51
N GLU A 214 27.86 22.40 -14.69
CA GLU A 214 28.11 23.08 -15.96
C GLU A 214 29.37 23.98 -15.98
N SER A 215 30.25 23.85 -14.98
CA SER A 215 31.46 24.68 -14.82
C SER A 215 32.71 23.84 -14.56
N TRP A 216 33.87 24.43 -14.83
CA TRP A 216 35.17 23.85 -14.45
C TRP A 216 35.57 24.18 -12.99
N ASP A 217 34.77 24.96 -12.27
CA ASP A 217 35.07 25.35 -10.88
C ASP A 217 35.25 24.13 -9.96
N GLU A 218 34.43 23.09 -10.16
CA GLU A 218 34.56 21.80 -9.52
C GLU A 218 34.63 20.70 -10.60
N ASN A 219 35.74 19.95 -10.60
CA ASN A 219 35.95 18.89 -11.57
C ASN A 219 36.91 17.83 -11.05
N TYR A 220 36.76 16.62 -11.58
CA TYR A 220 37.47 15.43 -11.13
C TYR A 220 38.08 14.67 -12.30
N GLY A 221 39.34 14.28 -12.13
CA GLY A 221 40.13 13.54 -13.13
C GLY A 221 40.54 12.17 -12.64
N ALA A 222 41.65 11.65 -13.18
CA ALA A 222 42.17 10.31 -12.88
C ALA A 222 42.25 10.03 -11.37
N GLY A 223 41.62 8.93 -10.93
CA GLY A 223 41.57 8.50 -9.54
C GLY A 223 40.64 9.32 -8.64
N GLY A 224 39.70 10.08 -9.22
CA GLY A 224 38.78 10.95 -8.48
C GLY A 224 39.44 12.16 -7.83
N ALA A 225 40.63 12.55 -8.32
CA ALA A 225 41.34 13.70 -7.79
C ALA A 225 40.71 15.03 -8.26
N PRO A 226 40.41 15.96 -7.33
CA PRO A 226 39.97 17.32 -7.69
C PRO A 226 41.00 18.00 -8.59
N GLY A 227 40.58 18.49 -9.76
CA GLY A 227 41.47 19.08 -10.76
C GLY A 227 42.55 18.12 -11.29
N GLY A 228 42.32 16.80 -11.18
CA GLY A 228 43.28 15.73 -11.51
C GLY A 228 43.69 15.68 -12.99
N ALA A 229 44.47 14.67 -13.39
CA ALA A 229 44.83 14.47 -14.79
C ALA A 229 43.61 14.00 -15.63
N ASN A 230 43.64 14.17 -16.96
CA ASN A 230 42.61 13.63 -17.84
C ASN A 230 42.64 12.10 -17.82
N ILE A 231 41.48 11.46 -17.99
CA ILE A 231 41.34 10.00 -18.04
C ILE A 231 41.36 9.55 -19.50
N PRO A 232 42.36 8.78 -19.95
CA PRO A 232 42.40 8.26 -21.32
C PRO A 232 41.47 7.06 -21.49
N PHE A 233 40.80 6.95 -22.64
CA PHE A 233 40.06 5.76 -23.06
C PHE A 233 40.16 5.55 -24.58
N THR A 234 39.86 4.33 -25.04
CA THR A 234 39.95 3.96 -26.46
C THR A 234 38.63 3.38 -26.95
N VAL A 235 38.19 3.84 -28.13
CA VAL A 235 37.07 3.28 -28.87
C VAL A 235 37.62 2.27 -29.89
N PRO A 236 37.41 0.96 -29.71
CA PRO A 236 38.10 -0.07 -30.50
C PRO A 236 37.63 -0.13 -31.96
N SER A 237 36.36 0.15 -32.22
CA SER A 237 35.77 0.27 -33.55
C SER A 237 34.63 1.27 -33.54
N SER A 238 34.32 1.90 -34.68
CA SER A 238 33.13 2.73 -34.80
C SER A 238 31.87 1.95 -34.39
N CYS A 239 30.88 2.63 -33.83
CA CYS A 239 29.64 2.06 -33.30
C CYS A 239 29.80 1.21 -32.03
N THR A 240 31.01 1.15 -31.43
CA THR A 240 31.16 0.53 -30.11
C THR A 240 30.43 1.39 -29.09
N GLU A 241 29.56 0.78 -28.29
CA GLU A 241 28.93 1.47 -27.17
C GLU A 241 29.97 1.73 -26.09
N ILE A 242 30.27 3.01 -25.86
CA ILE A 242 31.10 3.46 -24.76
C ILE A 242 30.20 3.87 -23.61
N PHE A 243 30.39 3.23 -22.48
CA PHE A 243 29.66 3.48 -21.24
C PHE A 243 30.56 4.19 -20.24
N PHE A 244 30.02 5.24 -19.64
CA PHE A 244 30.62 6.05 -18.60
C PHE A 244 29.81 5.84 -17.33
N SER A 245 30.48 5.56 -16.22
CA SER A 245 29.88 5.44 -14.88
C SER A 245 30.68 6.27 -13.88
N TYR A 246 30.00 7.13 -13.14
CA TYR A 246 30.58 8.10 -12.24
C TYR A 246 29.94 8.00 -10.86
N ASP A 247 30.75 7.74 -9.85
CA ASP A 247 30.33 7.80 -8.46
C ASP A 247 30.64 9.21 -7.91
N PRO A 248 29.63 10.05 -7.63
CA PRO A 248 29.82 11.40 -7.10
C PRO A 248 30.35 11.41 -5.66
N SER A 249 30.27 10.31 -4.91
CA SER A 249 30.78 10.21 -3.53
C SER A 249 32.28 9.92 -3.48
N THR A 250 32.79 9.10 -4.39
CA THR A 250 34.23 8.81 -4.53
C THR A 250 34.91 9.65 -5.62
N HIS A 251 34.11 10.32 -6.43
CA HIS A 251 34.49 11.07 -7.63
C HIS A 251 35.21 10.23 -8.71
N ILE A 252 35.08 8.91 -8.67
CA ILE A 252 35.72 8.02 -9.63
C ILE A 252 34.83 7.90 -10.87
N LEU A 253 35.40 8.22 -12.04
CA LEU A 253 34.81 7.92 -13.35
C LEU A 253 35.44 6.65 -13.92
N THR A 254 34.59 5.72 -14.34
CA THR A 254 34.94 4.51 -15.08
C THR A 254 34.41 4.61 -16.51
N VAL A 255 35.24 4.25 -17.50
CA VAL A 255 34.87 4.23 -18.92
C VAL A 255 35.10 2.84 -19.48
N GLY A 256 34.07 2.24 -20.08
CA GLY A 256 34.08 0.89 -20.63
C GLY A 256 33.63 0.85 -22.08
N ALA A 257 34.20 -0.08 -22.86
CA ALA A 257 33.83 -0.32 -24.26
C ALA A 257 32.93 -1.57 -24.45
N ASN A 258 32.39 -2.10 -23.35
CA ASN A 258 31.54 -3.30 -23.32
C ASN A 258 30.03 -2.96 -23.27
N GLY A 259 29.66 -1.70 -23.46
CA GLY A 259 28.28 -1.20 -23.37
C GLY A 259 27.79 -0.96 -21.93
N ALA A 260 26.54 -0.55 -21.77
CA ALA A 260 25.93 -0.33 -20.46
C ALA A 260 25.61 -1.66 -19.72
N PRO A 261 25.62 -1.66 -18.36
CA PRO A 261 25.18 -2.77 -17.52
C PRO A 261 23.83 -3.34 -17.97
N LYS A 262 23.73 -4.67 -18.03
CA LYS A 262 22.48 -5.36 -18.37
C LYS A 262 21.81 -5.85 -17.09
N GLY A 263 20.63 -5.30 -16.80
CA GLY A 263 19.86 -5.59 -15.59
C GLY A 263 19.56 -4.34 -14.77
N ASN A 264 18.90 -4.52 -13.62
CA ASN A 264 18.56 -3.44 -12.70
C ASN A 264 18.45 -3.98 -11.26
N LEU A 265 19.38 -3.57 -10.39
CA LEU A 265 19.40 -3.96 -8.97
C LEU A 265 18.44 -3.14 -8.10
N ASN A 266 17.87 -2.04 -8.59
CA ASN A 266 16.77 -1.31 -7.93
C ASN A 266 15.43 -2.06 -8.04
N THR A 267 15.30 -2.96 -9.01
CA THR A 267 14.18 -3.89 -9.07
C THR A 267 14.56 -5.23 -8.45
N ALA A 268 13.62 -5.86 -7.73
CA ALA A 268 13.75 -7.20 -7.18
C ALA A 268 12.82 -8.18 -7.90
N LYS A 269 13.23 -8.65 -9.08
CA LYS A 269 12.42 -9.54 -9.93
C LYS A 269 12.65 -11.02 -9.63
N ALA A 270 13.70 -11.36 -8.88
CA ALA A 270 13.93 -12.73 -8.43
C ALA A 270 13.23 -12.98 -7.08
N HIS A 271 12.74 -14.19 -6.86
CA HIS A 271 12.03 -14.58 -5.65
C HIS A 271 12.68 -15.82 -5.05
N TRP A 272 13.19 -15.75 -3.83
CA TRP A 272 13.72 -16.89 -3.09
C TRP A 272 12.59 -17.57 -2.32
N LEU A 273 12.17 -18.74 -2.81
CA LEU A 273 10.88 -19.36 -2.47
C LEU A 273 10.97 -20.47 -1.41
N SER A 274 12.12 -21.14 -1.28
CA SER A 274 12.42 -22.14 -0.24
C SER A 274 13.94 -22.24 -0.06
N GLU A 275 14.42 -23.05 0.89
CA GLU A 275 15.85 -23.19 1.25
C GLU A 275 16.78 -23.21 0.02
N ASP A 276 16.46 -23.98 -1.02
CA ASP A 276 17.32 -24.16 -2.19
C ASP A 276 16.77 -23.58 -3.51
N LEU A 277 15.59 -22.94 -3.53
CA LEU A 277 14.90 -22.57 -4.77
C LEU A 277 14.69 -21.07 -4.93
N ILE A 278 15.17 -20.53 -6.05
CA ILE A 278 14.91 -19.17 -6.52
C ILE A 278 14.12 -19.23 -7.84
N ALA A 279 13.04 -18.45 -7.94
CA ALA A 279 12.33 -18.19 -9.17
C ALA A 279 12.77 -16.86 -9.78
N TRP A 280 12.98 -16.81 -11.09
CA TRP A 280 13.33 -15.56 -11.79
C TRP A 280 12.66 -15.55 -13.18
N PRO A 281 12.24 -14.41 -13.76
CA PRO A 281 11.47 -14.37 -15.00
C PRO A 281 12.26 -14.39 -16.33
N PRO A 282 13.60 -14.56 -16.47
CA PRO A 282 14.18 -14.42 -17.79
C PRO A 282 13.61 -15.53 -18.69
N GLY A 283 12.99 -15.13 -19.80
CA GLY A 283 12.24 -15.98 -20.71
C GLY A 283 13.08 -17.09 -21.36
N ALA A 284 13.19 -17.10 -22.69
CA ALA A 284 14.07 -18.06 -23.37
C ALA A 284 15.55 -17.68 -23.16
N VAL A 285 16.20 -18.28 -22.16
CA VAL A 285 17.62 -18.08 -21.88
C VAL A 285 18.47 -19.03 -22.74
N PRO A 286 19.53 -18.55 -23.44
CA PRO A 286 20.43 -19.42 -24.20
C PRO A 286 20.94 -20.60 -23.37
N ALA A 287 21.16 -21.76 -23.99
CA ALA A 287 21.66 -22.94 -23.30
C ALA A 287 23.07 -22.74 -22.68
N SER A 288 23.80 -21.71 -23.10
CA SER A 288 25.11 -21.32 -22.55
C SER A 288 25.01 -20.43 -21.30
N THR A 289 23.80 -20.05 -20.86
CA THR A 289 23.63 -19.16 -19.71
C THR A 289 24.03 -19.83 -18.40
N THR A 290 24.83 -19.12 -17.62
CA THR A 290 25.18 -19.45 -16.23
C THR A 290 24.53 -18.45 -15.30
N PHE A 291 24.15 -18.91 -14.11
CA PHE A 291 23.46 -18.12 -13.11
C PHE A 291 24.29 -18.07 -11.82
N ALA A 292 24.22 -16.95 -11.10
CA ALA A 292 24.85 -16.80 -9.80
C ALA A 292 23.99 -15.99 -8.85
N LEU A 293 24.07 -16.31 -7.55
CA LEU A 293 23.56 -15.51 -6.45
C LEU A 293 24.74 -14.78 -5.81
N HIS A 294 24.63 -13.47 -5.65
CA HIS A 294 25.61 -12.58 -5.05
C HIS A 294 25.05 -11.98 -3.76
N TRP A 295 25.91 -11.72 -2.78
CA TRP A 295 25.51 -11.04 -1.56
C TRP A 295 26.55 -10.01 -1.09
N ALA A 296 26.08 -8.98 -0.40
CA ALA A 296 26.91 -8.04 0.36
C ALA A 296 26.26 -7.75 1.71
N THR A 297 26.93 -8.13 2.78
CA THR A 297 26.44 -8.04 4.17
C THR A 297 26.21 -6.60 4.61
N ALA A 298 27.01 -5.65 4.12
CA ALA A 298 26.86 -4.22 4.39
C ALA A 298 26.01 -3.47 3.35
N GLY A 299 25.48 -4.16 2.33
CA GLY A 299 24.98 -3.53 1.10
C GLY A 299 26.12 -3.09 0.18
N GLY A 300 25.78 -2.29 -0.85
CA GLY A 300 26.74 -1.78 -1.82
C GLY A 300 26.99 -2.66 -3.04
N LEU A 301 26.11 -3.64 -3.33
CA LEU A 301 26.13 -4.31 -4.63
C LEU A 301 25.85 -3.29 -5.73
N GLY A 302 26.76 -3.25 -6.71
CA GLY A 302 26.67 -2.46 -7.93
C GLY A 302 26.55 -3.34 -9.16
N LEU A 303 26.32 -2.72 -10.30
CA LEU A 303 26.20 -3.40 -11.59
C LEU A 303 27.13 -2.76 -12.63
N ASP A 304 28.06 -3.56 -13.14
CA ASP A 304 28.92 -3.20 -14.26
C ASP A 304 28.51 -3.98 -15.53
N PRO A 305 28.98 -3.58 -16.72
CA PRO A 305 28.66 -4.25 -17.99
C PRO A 305 28.92 -5.76 -18.01
N ASP A 306 29.89 -6.23 -17.22
CA ASP A 306 30.35 -7.61 -17.24
C ASP A 306 29.90 -8.44 -16.03
N THR A 307 29.51 -7.81 -14.91
CA THR A 307 29.21 -8.52 -13.65
C THR A 307 28.50 -7.65 -12.61
N VAL A 308 27.96 -8.31 -11.58
CA VAL A 308 27.66 -7.68 -10.29
C VAL A 308 28.97 -7.38 -9.56
N THR A 309 29.07 -6.20 -8.96
CA THR A 309 30.25 -5.72 -8.21
C THR A 309 29.89 -5.47 -6.73
N GLY A 310 30.90 -5.24 -5.88
CA GLY A 310 30.69 -4.98 -4.45
C GLY A 310 30.31 -6.19 -3.59
N ALA A 311 30.24 -7.40 -4.18
CA ALA A 311 29.85 -8.60 -3.47
C ALA A 311 30.93 -9.10 -2.48
N ASP A 312 30.50 -9.47 -1.27
CA ASP A 312 31.32 -10.21 -0.30
C ASP A 312 31.56 -11.65 -0.75
N GLY A 313 30.62 -12.20 -1.52
CA GLY A 313 30.74 -13.51 -2.15
C GLY A 313 29.65 -13.78 -3.18
N SER A 314 29.83 -14.87 -3.90
CA SER A 314 28.87 -15.38 -4.87
C SER A 314 28.89 -16.90 -4.93
N VAL A 315 27.74 -17.50 -5.26
CA VAL A 315 27.58 -18.94 -5.47
C VAL A 315 26.87 -19.22 -6.80
N PRO A 316 27.25 -20.28 -7.54
CA PRO A 316 26.57 -20.64 -8.77
C PRO A 316 25.16 -21.17 -8.48
N LEU A 317 24.21 -20.82 -9.35
CA LEU A 317 22.86 -21.39 -9.36
C LEU A 317 22.72 -22.34 -10.54
N THR A 318 21.97 -23.43 -10.33
CA THR A 318 21.70 -24.44 -11.37
C THR A 318 20.27 -24.33 -11.88
N LEU A 319 20.09 -24.29 -13.20
CA LEU A 319 18.76 -24.32 -13.81
C LEU A 319 18.08 -25.67 -13.54
N ASP A 320 16.87 -25.62 -12.98
CA ASP A 320 16.01 -26.79 -12.82
C ASP A 320 15.09 -26.91 -14.05
N PRO A 321 15.32 -27.88 -14.95
CA PRO A 321 14.55 -28.02 -16.17
C PRO A 321 13.11 -28.49 -15.92
N ALA A 322 12.77 -28.91 -14.69
CA ALA A 322 11.40 -29.25 -14.32
C ALA A 322 10.52 -28.01 -14.07
N GLY A 323 11.13 -26.82 -13.91
CA GLY A 323 10.43 -25.59 -13.54
C GLY A 323 10.03 -25.58 -12.06
N LEU A 324 9.12 -24.68 -11.70
CA LEU A 324 8.64 -24.55 -10.32
C LEU A 324 7.77 -25.75 -9.90
N PRO A 325 8.01 -26.34 -8.71
CA PRO A 325 7.18 -27.41 -8.16
C PRO A 325 5.71 -26.99 -7.96
N ALA A 326 4.80 -27.97 -7.98
CA ALA A 326 3.36 -27.73 -7.85
C ALA A 326 2.97 -27.11 -6.50
N ASP A 327 3.59 -27.55 -5.40
CA ASP A 327 3.38 -27.01 -4.06
C ASP A 327 3.86 -25.55 -3.93
N ILE A 328 4.92 -25.19 -4.65
CA ILE A 328 5.38 -23.79 -4.76
C ILE A 328 4.36 -22.95 -5.56
N LEU A 329 3.83 -23.49 -6.67
CA LEU A 329 2.82 -22.79 -7.48
C LEU A 329 1.45 -22.69 -6.78
N ASP A 330 1.12 -23.62 -5.89
CA ASP A 330 -0.08 -23.52 -5.05
C ASP A 330 0.03 -22.33 -4.08
N LYS A 331 1.24 -22.04 -3.57
CA LYS A 331 1.50 -20.88 -2.70
C LYS A 331 1.73 -19.58 -3.48
N PHE A 332 2.40 -19.65 -4.64
CA PHE A 332 2.79 -18.48 -5.45
C PHE A 332 2.32 -18.61 -6.91
N PRO A 333 1.00 -18.66 -7.17
CA PRO A 333 0.47 -18.94 -8.51
C PRO A 333 0.84 -17.87 -9.55
N HIS A 334 1.04 -16.64 -9.13
CA HIS A 334 1.49 -15.52 -9.96
C HIS A 334 2.90 -15.69 -10.55
N LEU A 335 3.71 -16.63 -10.02
CA LEU A 335 5.05 -16.92 -10.52
C LEU A 335 5.05 -18.06 -11.56
N ALA A 336 3.88 -18.53 -11.98
CA ALA A 336 3.78 -19.54 -13.02
C ALA A 336 4.53 -19.13 -14.30
N GLY A 337 5.40 -20.03 -14.79
CA GLY A 337 6.23 -19.79 -15.96
C GLY A 337 7.62 -19.19 -15.66
N PHE A 338 7.92 -18.85 -14.40
CA PHE A 338 9.25 -18.39 -14.02
C PHE A 338 10.27 -19.53 -14.08
N THR A 339 11.51 -19.17 -14.39
CA THR A 339 12.66 -20.07 -14.39
C THR A 339 12.99 -20.47 -12.96
N ALA A 340 13.18 -21.77 -12.72
CA ALA A 340 13.57 -22.33 -11.43
C ALA A 340 15.10 -22.49 -11.34
N LEU A 341 15.71 -21.89 -10.33
CA LEU A 341 17.14 -21.88 -10.07
C LEU A 341 17.43 -22.49 -8.70
N ARG A 342 18.39 -23.42 -8.62
CA ARG A 342 18.72 -24.17 -7.42
C ARG A 342 20.09 -23.83 -6.87
N LEU A 343 20.17 -23.65 -5.56
CA LEU A 343 21.43 -23.64 -4.81
C LEU A 343 21.97 -25.06 -4.68
N ALA A 344 23.30 -25.21 -4.68
CA ALA A 344 23.91 -26.51 -4.44
C ALA A 344 23.83 -26.88 -2.95
N PRO A 345 23.69 -28.18 -2.59
CA PRO A 345 23.64 -28.61 -1.18
C PRO A 345 24.84 -28.18 -0.33
N GLY A 346 26.00 -27.96 -0.94
CA GLY A 346 27.20 -27.48 -0.25
C GLY A 346 27.14 -26.00 0.17
N ASP A 347 26.28 -25.21 -0.48
CA ASP A 347 26.19 -23.76 -0.28
C ASP A 347 25.07 -23.37 0.70
N LEU A 348 24.17 -24.28 1.06
CA LEU A 348 23.04 -24.01 1.97
C LEU A 348 23.47 -23.47 3.33
N SER A 349 24.67 -23.84 3.81
CA SER A 349 25.22 -23.32 5.08
C SER A 349 25.53 -21.81 5.05
N LEU A 350 25.56 -21.17 3.87
CA LEU A 350 25.80 -19.75 3.70
C LEU A 350 24.51 -18.92 3.79
N ILE A 351 23.34 -19.54 3.69
CA ILE A 351 22.03 -18.86 3.64
C ILE A 351 21.83 -17.90 4.82
N PRO A 352 22.11 -18.25 6.09
CA PRO A 352 21.95 -17.32 7.20
C PRO A 352 22.80 -16.05 7.09
N THR A 353 23.97 -16.14 6.42
CA THR A 353 24.82 -14.96 6.16
C THR A 353 24.27 -14.14 5.00
N MET A 354 23.84 -14.81 3.92
CA MET A 354 23.26 -14.18 2.72
C MET A 354 22.01 -13.37 3.07
N LEU A 355 21.08 -13.93 3.84
CA LEU A 355 19.79 -13.30 4.18
C LEU A 355 19.89 -12.07 5.10
N ARG A 356 21.08 -11.74 5.62
CA ARG A 356 21.30 -10.55 6.47
C ARG A 356 21.80 -9.33 5.72
N GLY A 357 22.00 -9.44 4.40
CA GLY A 357 22.55 -8.39 3.56
C GLY A 357 21.75 -8.17 2.27
N GLN A 358 22.35 -7.41 1.37
CA GLN A 358 21.84 -7.23 0.01
C GLN A 358 22.06 -8.49 -0.82
N LEU A 359 21.07 -8.83 -1.65
CA LEU A 359 21.09 -10.00 -2.53
C LEU A 359 20.79 -9.61 -3.97
N ALA A 360 21.52 -10.20 -4.91
CA ALA A 360 21.24 -10.09 -6.33
C ALA A 360 21.47 -11.43 -7.04
N VAL A 361 20.67 -11.72 -8.06
CA VAL A 361 20.97 -12.79 -9.02
C VAL A 361 21.48 -12.18 -10.31
N SER A 362 22.35 -12.91 -11.01
CA SER A 362 22.82 -12.54 -12.34
C SER A 362 22.73 -13.70 -13.32
N ALA A 363 22.50 -13.38 -14.60
CA ALA A 363 22.63 -14.30 -15.72
C ALA A 363 23.77 -13.84 -16.63
N THR A 364 24.65 -14.77 -16.99
CA THR A 364 25.77 -14.53 -17.91
C THR A 364 25.70 -15.51 -19.07
N ALA A 365 25.59 -15.01 -20.30
CA ALA A 365 25.58 -15.82 -21.52
C ALA A 365 26.82 -15.50 -22.36
N ASP A 366 27.50 -16.53 -22.86
CA ASP A 366 28.72 -16.40 -23.69
C ASP A 366 29.82 -15.49 -23.08
N GLY A 367 29.87 -15.43 -21.74
CA GLY A 367 30.83 -14.63 -20.99
C GLY A 367 30.45 -13.16 -20.79
N GLN A 368 29.24 -12.75 -21.19
CA GLN A 368 28.70 -11.40 -20.97
C GLN A 368 27.49 -11.44 -20.04
N LEU A 369 27.40 -10.48 -19.13
CA LEU A 369 26.22 -10.29 -18.30
C LEU A 369 25.03 -9.93 -19.20
N VAL A 370 23.92 -10.65 -19.05
CA VAL A 370 22.70 -10.42 -19.84
C VAL A 370 21.56 -9.86 -19.02
N ASP A 371 21.52 -10.14 -17.72
CA ASP A 371 20.56 -9.56 -16.79
C ASP A 371 21.06 -9.73 -15.34
N ALA A 372 20.59 -8.87 -14.45
CA ALA A 372 20.77 -8.97 -13.01
C ALA A 372 19.65 -8.22 -12.29
N THR A 373 19.24 -8.72 -11.13
CA THR A 373 18.17 -8.12 -10.33
C THR A 373 18.32 -8.46 -8.85
N SER A 374 17.73 -7.64 -7.98
CA SER A 374 17.61 -7.94 -6.55
C SER A 374 16.65 -9.11 -6.28
N VAL A 375 16.68 -9.64 -5.06
CA VAL A 375 15.93 -10.85 -4.67
C VAL A 375 14.91 -10.54 -3.57
N GLN A 376 13.65 -10.91 -3.80
CA GLN A 376 12.61 -10.95 -2.77
C GLN A 376 12.72 -12.24 -1.96
N ILE A 377 12.70 -12.16 -0.64
CA ILE A 377 13.00 -13.28 0.27
C ILE A 377 11.84 -13.85 1.15
N PRO A 378 10.55 -13.43 1.07
CA PRO A 378 9.55 -13.96 2.00
C PRO A 378 9.39 -15.49 2.01
N GLY A 379 9.51 -16.15 0.86
CA GLY A 379 9.33 -17.60 0.74
C GLY A 379 10.39 -18.39 1.52
N VAL A 380 11.66 -18.06 1.35
CA VAL A 380 12.76 -18.70 2.10
C VAL A 380 12.71 -18.37 3.60
N LEU A 381 12.23 -17.18 3.98
CA LEU A 381 12.05 -16.84 5.39
C LEU A 381 10.94 -17.69 6.04
N ASP A 382 9.84 -17.95 5.34
CA ASP A 382 8.79 -18.85 5.81
C ASP A 382 9.30 -20.29 5.96
N ASP A 383 10.06 -20.77 4.97
CA ASP A 383 10.57 -22.15 4.94
C ASP A 383 11.56 -22.43 6.08
N LEU A 384 12.44 -21.46 6.38
CA LEU A 384 13.51 -21.64 7.37
C LEU A 384 13.15 -21.17 8.78
N TYR A 385 12.38 -20.09 8.91
CA TYR A 385 12.28 -19.34 10.17
C TYR A 385 10.85 -19.18 10.68
N PHE A 386 9.86 -19.90 10.13
CA PHE A 386 8.52 -19.89 10.72
C PHE A 386 8.57 -20.27 12.21
N TYR A 387 7.99 -19.42 13.06
CA TYR A 387 7.99 -19.59 14.50
C TYR A 387 6.56 -19.63 15.05
N PRO A 388 6.08 -20.79 15.53
CA PRO A 388 4.71 -20.92 16.04
C PRO A 388 4.54 -20.42 17.48
N GLY A 389 5.63 -20.16 18.20
CA GLY A 389 5.58 -19.81 19.63
C GLY A 389 5.16 -18.37 19.90
N ASP A 390 5.05 -18.03 21.18
CA ASP A 390 4.65 -16.69 21.63
C ASP A 390 5.76 -15.65 21.34
N LEU A 391 5.34 -14.46 20.91
CA LEU A 391 6.16 -13.25 20.70
C LEU A 391 5.72 -12.12 21.64
N GLY A 392 6.47 -11.02 21.69
CA GLY A 392 6.21 -9.89 22.58
C GLY A 392 6.62 -10.15 24.05
N PRO A 393 6.09 -9.36 25.01
CA PRO A 393 6.46 -9.47 26.42
C PRO A 393 5.78 -10.65 27.12
N GLN A 394 6.58 -11.54 27.70
CA GLN A 394 6.14 -12.70 28.48
C GLN A 394 6.40 -12.48 29.97
N VAL A 395 5.35 -12.28 30.76
CA VAL A 395 5.43 -12.13 32.21
C VAL A 395 5.14 -13.47 32.88
N SER A 396 6.10 -14.02 33.61
CA SER A 396 6.02 -15.34 34.26
C SER A 396 6.52 -15.30 35.71
N ALA A 397 6.30 -16.36 36.47
CA ALA A 397 6.85 -16.45 37.84
C ALA A 397 8.39 -16.34 37.88
N SER A 398 9.08 -16.81 36.83
CA SER A 398 10.54 -16.78 36.69
C SER A 398 11.13 -15.42 36.32
N GLY A 399 10.33 -14.46 35.86
CA GLY A 399 10.78 -13.17 35.37
C GLY A 399 10.06 -12.74 34.10
N ILE A 400 10.67 -11.81 33.37
CA ILE A 400 10.12 -11.22 32.14
C ILE A 400 11.04 -11.56 30.99
N THR A 401 10.48 -12.08 29.90
CA THR A 401 11.21 -12.36 28.66
C THR A 401 10.53 -11.64 27.50
N LEU A 402 11.28 -10.89 26.71
CA LEU A 402 10.79 -10.26 25.48
C LEU A 402 11.34 -11.04 24.29
N LYS A 403 10.49 -11.25 23.27
CA LYS A 403 10.83 -11.98 22.05
C LYS A 403 10.39 -11.21 20.81
N LEU A 404 11.30 -11.10 19.84
CA LEU A 404 11.07 -10.44 18.55
C LEU A 404 11.49 -11.37 17.43
N TRP A 405 10.63 -11.59 16.43
CA TRP A 405 11.01 -12.32 15.21
C TRP A 405 11.67 -11.34 14.23
N ALA A 406 12.97 -11.53 13.99
CA ALA A 406 13.77 -10.67 13.13
C ALA A 406 14.91 -11.48 12.46
N PRO A 407 14.58 -12.42 11.55
CA PRO A 407 15.54 -13.39 11.00
C PRO A 407 16.62 -12.77 10.12
N THR A 408 16.39 -11.57 9.58
CA THR A 408 17.33 -10.84 8.72
C THR A 408 18.15 -9.81 9.48
N ALA A 409 17.85 -9.58 10.76
CA ALA A 409 18.58 -8.62 11.58
C ALA A 409 20.04 -9.09 11.81
N GLN A 410 20.96 -8.13 11.76
CA GLN A 410 22.36 -8.33 12.08
C GLN A 410 22.58 -8.25 13.59
N ALA A 411 21.85 -7.37 14.27
CA ALA A 411 21.84 -7.23 15.72
C ALA A 411 20.49 -6.69 16.20
N VAL A 412 20.10 -7.08 17.41
CA VAL A 412 18.95 -6.49 18.11
C VAL A 412 19.35 -6.14 19.55
N THR A 413 19.09 -4.90 19.96
CA THR A 413 19.25 -4.41 21.33
C THR A 413 17.89 -3.98 21.89
N LEU A 414 17.54 -4.45 23.08
CA LEU A 414 16.37 -3.98 23.81
C LEU A 414 16.73 -2.74 24.64
N HIS A 415 16.04 -1.63 24.42
CA HIS A 415 16.15 -0.43 25.24
C HIS A 415 14.99 -0.38 26.23
N VAL A 416 15.28 -0.38 27.54
CA VAL A 416 14.27 -0.33 28.61
C VAL A 416 14.30 1.02 29.31
N TYR A 417 13.16 1.71 29.39
CA TYR A 417 13.00 3.06 29.90
C TYR A 417 12.13 3.10 31.16
N ASP A 418 12.49 3.98 32.10
CA ASP A 418 11.72 4.18 33.33
C ASP A 418 10.41 4.96 33.10
N THR A 419 10.34 5.75 32.03
CA THR A 419 9.22 6.65 31.71
C THR A 419 8.91 6.65 30.22
N SER A 420 7.79 7.25 29.85
CA SER A 420 7.35 7.51 28.47
C SER A 420 8.03 8.74 27.83
N ASP A 421 8.72 9.57 28.63
CA ASP A 421 9.38 10.80 28.15
C ASP A 421 10.43 10.48 27.09
N ALA A 422 10.29 11.06 25.89
CA ALA A 422 11.19 10.86 24.75
C ALA A 422 12.66 11.14 25.10
N ALA A 423 12.95 12.08 26.01
CA ALA A 423 14.30 12.44 26.44
C ALA A 423 14.87 11.52 27.53
N ALA A 424 14.08 10.60 28.08
CA ALA A 424 14.53 9.71 29.15
C ALA A 424 15.62 8.73 28.66
N PRO A 425 16.68 8.50 29.47
CA PRO A 425 17.67 7.49 29.14
C PRO A 425 17.10 6.08 29.26
N SER A 426 17.60 5.15 28.43
CA SER A 426 17.32 3.72 28.55
C SER A 426 18.49 2.93 29.12
N ALA A 427 18.17 1.76 29.67
CA ALA A 427 19.11 0.67 29.84
C ALA A 427 19.10 -0.21 28.58
N SER A 428 20.25 -0.31 27.91
CA SER A 428 20.43 -1.18 26.74
C SER A 428 20.75 -2.62 27.16
N VAL A 429 20.04 -3.57 26.56
CA VAL A 429 20.18 -5.01 26.81
C VAL A 429 20.32 -5.73 25.48
N PRO A 430 21.51 -6.23 25.12
CA PRO A 430 21.69 -7.02 23.90
C PRO A 430 20.78 -8.25 23.92
N MET A 431 20.08 -8.49 22.81
CA MET A 431 19.23 -9.68 22.65
C MET A 431 20.05 -10.83 22.07
N THR A 432 19.60 -12.06 22.34
CA THR A 432 20.22 -13.29 21.80
C THR A 432 19.29 -13.92 20.78
N GLU A 433 19.79 -14.16 19.59
CA GLU A 433 19.10 -14.85 18.50
C GLU A 433 19.05 -16.37 18.73
N ASP A 434 17.90 -16.98 18.46
CA ASP A 434 17.77 -18.41 18.16
C ASP A 434 17.95 -18.63 16.64
N PRO A 435 19.06 -19.24 16.19
CA PRO A 435 19.38 -19.38 14.77
C PRO A 435 18.45 -20.35 14.03
N LEU A 436 17.63 -21.14 14.73
CA LEU A 436 16.65 -22.03 14.10
C LEU A 436 15.34 -21.33 13.76
N THR A 437 15.06 -20.20 14.40
CA THR A 437 13.76 -19.53 14.28
C THR A 437 13.88 -18.05 13.93
N GLY A 438 15.10 -17.48 13.95
CA GLY A 438 15.32 -16.04 13.76
C GLY A 438 14.72 -15.17 14.87
N VAL A 439 14.41 -15.77 16.03
CA VAL A 439 13.79 -15.04 17.16
C VAL A 439 14.88 -14.53 18.08
N TRP A 440 14.87 -13.22 18.32
CA TRP A 440 15.73 -12.55 19.28
C TRP A 440 15.03 -12.49 20.63
N SER A 441 15.77 -12.73 21.71
CA SER A 441 15.21 -12.67 23.07
C SER A 441 16.11 -12.00 24.09
N ALA A 442 15.51 -11.31 25.05
CA ALA A 442 16.17 -10.81 26.25
C ALA A 442 15.31 -11.11 27.49
N SER A 443 15.96 -11.43 28.61
CA SER A 443 15.28 -11.74 29.86
C SER A 443 15.74 -10.82 30.99
N GLY A 444 14.78 -10.36 31.79
CA GLY A 444 14.98 -9.50 32.94
C GLY A 444 14.20 -9.98 34.17
N ASN A 445 14.43 -9.31 35.29
CA ASN A 445 13.66 -9.57 36.51
C ASN A 445 12.33 -8.81 36.49
N HIS A 446 11.48 -9.06 37.49
CA HIS A 446 10.17 -8.41 37.65
C HIS A 446 10.20 -6.87 37.77
N GLY A 447 11.37 -6.28 38.00
CA GLY A 447 11.56 -4.83 38.00
C GLY A 447 11.35 -4.19 36.62
N TRP A 448 11.32 -4.96 35.53
CA TRP A 448 10.94 -4.46 34.20
C TRP A 448 9.43 -4.25 34.04
N TYR A 449 8.60 -4.82 34.91
CA TYR A 449 7.15 -4.68 34.78
C TYR A 449 6.73 -3.20 34.85
N GLY A 450 5.92 -2.75 33.89
CA GLY A 450 5.44 -1.38 33.75
C GLY A 450 6.45 -0.41 33.13
N LYS A 451 7.69 -0.85 32.85
CA LYS A 451 8.67 -0.05 32.10
C LYS A 451 8.30 0.01 30.63
N TYR A 452 8.76 1.06 29.97
CA TYR A 452 8.61 1.23 28.52
C TYR A 452 9.81 0.64 27.80
N TYR A 453 9.67 0.32 26.52
CA TYR A 453 10.76 -0.24 25.72
C TYR A 453 10.63 0.05 24.22
N LEU A 454 11.77 -0.04 23.56
CA LEU A 454 11.94 -0.07 22.10
C LEU A 454 12.97 -1.13 21.75
N TYR A 455 12.87 -1.70 20.55
CA TYR A 455 13.94 -2.48 19.95
C TYR A 455 14.80 -1.56 19.07
N GLU A 456 16.11 -1.64 19.23
CA GLU A 456 17.08 -1.16 18.24
C GLU A 456 17.44 -2.33 17.34
N VAL A 457 17.02 -2.28 16.07
CA VAL A 457 17.20 -3.35 15.08
C VAL A 457 18.18 -2.86 14.02
N GLN A 458 19.33 -3.54 13.90
CA GLN A 458 20.26 -3.32 12.80
C GLN A 458 19.95 -4.31 11.68
N VAL A 459 19.52 -3.83 10.52
CA VAL A 459 19.03 -4.69 9.43
C VAL A 459 19.25 -4.04 8.06
N TYR A 460 19.55 -4.85 7.04
CA TYR A 460 19.60 -4.37 5.66
C TYR A 460 18.18 -4.03 5.17
N ALA A 461 17.98 -2.80 4.70
CA ALA A 461 16.71 -2.32 4.16
C ALA A 461 16.80 -2.19 2.63
N PRO A 462 16.04 -2.97 1.85
CA PRO A 462 16.02 -2.83 0.39
C PRO A 462 15.65 -1.43 -0.10
N SER A 463 14.80 -0.71 0.63
CA SER A 463 14.34 0.64 0.28
C SER A 463 15.45 1.70 0.31
N THR A 464 16.49 1.52 1.12
CA THR A 464 17.63 2.45 1.23
C THR A 464 18.94 1.84 0.73
N ARG A 465 18.93 0.53 0.42
CA ARG A 465 20.10 -0.27 0.01
C ARG A 465 21.27 -0.23 1.00
N GLN A 466 20.96 0.01 2.27
CA GLN A 466 21.94 0.12 3.35
C GLN A 466 21.51 -0.69 4.58
N VAL A 467 22.45 -0.89 5.50
CA VAL A 467 22.16 -1.42 6.83
C VAL A 467 21.68 -0.29 7.71
N GLU A 468 20.39 -0.28 8.01
CA GLU A 468 19.74 0.71 8.88
C GLU A 468 19.86 0.31 10.35
N THR A 469 19.78 1.31 11.23
CA THR A 469 19.65 1.11 12.68
C THR A 469 18.35 1.73 13.16
N ASN A 470 17.34 0.89 13.36
CA ASN A 470 15.95 1.31 13.61
C ASN A 470 15.60 1.21 15.09
N LEU A 471 15.16 2.32 15.69
CA LEU A 471 14.44 2.29 16.96
C LEU A 471 12.94 2.13 16.69
N VAL A 472 12.38 1.00 17.13
CA VAL A 472 11.03 0.58 16.74
C VAL A 472 10.28 -0.06 17.91
N THR A 473 8.97 0.16 17.95
CA THR A 473 8.05 -0.47 18.90
C THR A 473 7.85 -1.96 18.58
N ASP A 474 7.22 -2.67 19.51
CA ASP A 474 6.92 -4.10 19.37
C ASP A 474 5.64 -4.33 18.55
N PRO A 475 5.67 -5.14 17.47
CA PRO A 475 4.46 -5.54 16.75
C PRO A 475 3.43 -6.27 17.63
N TYR A 476 3.88 -6.90 18.72
CA TYR A 476 3.07 -7.59 19.72
C TYR A 476 2.88 -6.75 20.99
N SER A 477 2.94 -5.41 20.87
CA SER A 477 2.62 -4.50 21.97
C SER A 477 1.24 -4.81 22.58
N LEU A 478 1.15 -4.74 23.91
CA LEU A 478 -0.11 -4.86 24.66
C LEU A 478 -0.50 -3.57 25.40
N SER A 479 0.40 -2.58 25.40
CA SER A 479 0.23 -1.23 25.92
C SER A 479 1.31 -0.34 25.35
N LEU A 480 1.04 0.96 25.26
CA LEU A 480 1.86 1.96 24.60
C LEU A 480 1.94 3.23 25.46
N SER A 481 3.01 3.99 25.30
CA SER A 481 3.02 5.40 25.71
C SER A 481 2.15 6.24 24.77
N VAL A 482 1.94 7.50 25.14
CA VAL A 482 1.31 8.48 24.25
C VAL A 482 1.89 8.46 22.82
N ASN A 483 1.02 8.59 21.82
CA ASN A 483 1.29 8.60 20.38
C ASN A 483 2.15 7.41 19.93
N SER A 484 1.98 6.29 20.63
CA SER A 484 2.68 5.03 20.37
C SER A 484 4.21 5.17 20.36
N GLY A 485 4.76 6.16 21.07
CA GLY A 485 6.19 6.44 21.04
C GLY A 485 7.07 5.34 21.64
N ARG A 486 6.52 4.50 22.51
CA ARG A 486 7.18 3.34 23.14
C ARG A 486 6.17 2.26 23.48
N SER A 487 6.58 1.00 23.37
CA SER A 487 5.85 -0.16 23.92
C SER A 487 5.98 -0.19 25.44
N GLN A 488 5.03 -0.81 26.14
CA GLN A 488 5.10 -0.99 27.60
C GLN A 488 4.97 -2.46 28.01
N ILE A 489 5.80 -2.87 28.96
CA ILE A 489 5.81 -4.24 29.50
C ILE A 489 4.67 -4.40 30.51
N VAL A 490 3.56 -5.00 30.07
CA VAL A 490 2.38 -5.28 30.90
C VAL A 490 1.91 -6.72 30.73
N SER A 491 0.99 -7.16 31.58
CA SER A 491 0.23 -8.39 31.38
C SER A 491 -1.27 -8.09 31.36
N LEU A 492 -1.97 -8.53 30.32
CA LEU A 492 -3.43 -8.38 30.22
C LEU A 492 -4.19 -9.19 31.30
N ARG A 493 -3.52 -10.12 32.00
CA ARG A 493 -4.06 -10.88 33.15
C ARG A 493 -3.83 -10.18 34.50
N ASP A 494 -3.28 -8.97 34.51
CA ASP A 494 -3.13 -8.19 35.73
C ASP A 494 -4.51 -7.68 36.18
N PRO A 495 -4.98 -8.04 37.40
CA PRO A 495 -6.31 -7.64 37.89
C PRO A 495 -6.51 -6.13 38.00
N ARG A 496 -5.44 -5.32 37.95
CA ARG A 496 -5.54 -3.85 37.91
C ARG A 496 -6.18 -3.33 36.63
N TYR A 497 -6.11 -4.09 35.55
CA TYR A 497 -6.66 -3.73 34.25
C TYR A 497 -7.97 -4.45 33.95
N GLU A 498 -8.61 -5.03 34.96
CA GLU A 498 -9.89 -5.73 34.84
C GLU A 498 -10.98 -4.95 35.58
N PRO A 499 -12.09 -4.58 34.91
CA PRO A 499 -13.21 -3.97 35.61
C PRO A 499 -13.87 -4.97 36.56
N ARG A 500 -14.59 -4.45 37.56
CA ARG A 500 -15.21 -5.30 38.58
C ARG A 500 -16.13 -6.34 37.93
N GLY A 501 -15.85 -7.62 38.17
CA GLY A 501 -16.67 -8.73 37.68
C GLY A 501 -16.34 -9.20 36.25
N TRP A 502 -15.26 -8.71 35.65
CA TRP A 502 -14.80 -9.07 34.30
C TRP A 502 -14.78 -10.59 34.03
N ASP A 503 -14.18 -11.38 34.91
CA ASP A 503 -14.12 -12.85 34.78
C ASP A 503 -15.48 -13.55 34.78
N ARG A 504 -16.52 -12.87 35.27
CA ARG A 504 -17.89 -13.39 35.37
C ARG A 504 -18.84 -12.69 34.41
N LEU A 505 -18.32 -11.87 33.51
CA LEU A 505 -19.10 -11.18 32.50
C LEU A 505 -19.88 -12.21 31.68
N ARG A 506 -21.20 -12.06 31.65
CA ARG A 506 -22.07 -12.91 30.85
C ARG A 506 -22.43 -12.17 29.58
N LYS A 507 -22.22 -12.83 28.44
CA LYS A 507 -22.59 -12.29 27.14
C LYS A 507 -24.11 -12.34 26.94
N PRO A 508 -24.69 -11.36 26.23
CA PRO A 508 -26.06 -11.44 25.74
C PRO A 508 -26.32 -12.75 24.98
N ARG A 509 -27.51 -13.31 25.11
CA ARG A 509 -27.84 -14.61 24.51
C ARG A 509 -27.87 -14.49 22.98
N LEU A 510 -27.12 -15.37 22.29
CA LEU A 510 -27.12 -15.49 20.84
C LEU A 510 -27.44 -16.95 20.43
N PRO A 511 -28.71 -17.28 20.18
CA PRO A 511 -29.11 -18.64 19.82
C PRO A 511 -28.47 -19.09 18.50
N ALA A 512 -28.60 -18.31 17.44
CA ALA A 512 -28.05 -18.57 16.12
C ALA A 512 -27.37 -17.31 15.52
N PRO A 513 -26.41 -17.46 14.59
CA PRO A 513 -25.79 -16.32 13.89
C PRO A 513 -26.78 -15.44 13.12
N GLU A 514 -27.89 -16.00 12.65
CA GLU A 514 -28.93 -15.26 11.91
C GLU A 514 -29.78 -14.35 12.82
N ASP A 515 -29.64 -14.48 14.15
CA ASP A 515 -30.24 -13.56 15.14
C ASP A 515 -29.38 -12.27 15.33
N ILE A 516 -28.26 -12.14 14.60
CA ILE A 516 -27.41 -10.95 14.65
C ILE A 516 -28.09 -9.78 13.94
N VAL A 517 -28.07 -8.61 14.58
CA VAL A 517 -28.44 -7.30 14.03
C VAL A 517 -27.35 -6.34 14.48
N VAL A 518 -26.68 -5.70 13.51
CA VAL A 518 -25.48 -4.89 13.74
C VAL A 518 -25.80 -3.40 13.62
N TYR A 519 -25.22 -2.61 14.53
CA TYR A 519 -25.20 -1.15 14.49
C TYR A 519 -23.75 -0.66 14.47
N GLU A 520 -23.31 -0.11 13.36
CA GLU A 520 -21.94 0.38 13.16
C GLU A 520 -21.77 1.80 13.72
N LEU A 521 -20.83 1.97 14.64
CA LEU A 521 -20.67 3.16 15.45
C LEU A 521 -19.19 3.51 15.63
N HIS A 522 -18.86 4.79 15.55
CA HIS A 522 -17.54 5.29 15.88
C HIS A 522 -17.48 5.78 17.34
N VAL A 523 -16.38 5.50 18.04
CA VAL A 523 -16.22 5.84 19.48
C VAL A 523 -16.36 7.34 19.73
N ARG A 524 -15.81 8.16 18.82
CA ARG A 524 -15.90 9.62 18.95
C ARG A 524 -17.30 10.13 18.63
N ASP A 525 -17.87 9.71 17.49
CA ASP A 525 -19.22 10.09 17.05
C ASP A 525 -20.25 9.81 18.13
N PHE A 526 -20.07 8.71 18.86
CA PHE A 526 -20.98 8.29 19.91
C PHE A 526 -21.24 9.35 20.98
N SER A 527 -20.25 10.17 21.33
CA SER A 527 -20.37 11.00 22.53
C SER A 527 -19.70 12.35 22.49
N ILE A 528 -18.98 12.70 21.41
CA ILE A 528 -18.25 13.96 21.35
C ILE A 528 -19.17 15.18 21.47
N ALA A 529 -20.36 15.10 20.85
CA ALA A 529 -21.39 16.14 20.90
C ALA A 529 -22.38 15.97 22.07
N ASP A 530 -22.47 14.78 22.67
CA ASP A 530 -23.45 14.46 23.72
C ASP A 530 -23.16 15.24 25.02
N GLN A 531 -23.99 16.24 25.30
CA GLN A 531 -23.82 17.11 26.47
C GLN A 531 -24.20 16.42 27.79
N SER A 532 -24.95 15.33 27.76
CA SER A 532 -25.29 14.53 28.92
C SER A 532 -24.11 13.68 29.43
N VAL A 533 -23.11 13.43 28.57
CA VAL A 533 -21.83 12.82 28.94
C VAL A 533 -20.92 13.83 29.62
N ARG A 534 -20.21 13.39 30.66
CA ARG A 534 -19.18 14.20 31.33
C ARG A 534 -18.11 14.67 30.35
N ALA A 535 -17.81 15.96 30.35
CA ALA A 535 -16.89 16.57 29.38
C ALA A 535 -15.54 15.83 29.21
N PRO A 536 -14.84 15.35 30.26
CA PRO A 536 -13.58 14.61 30.10
C PRO A 536 -13.74 13.22 29.45
N TRP A 537 -14.95 12.71 29.33
CA TRP A 537 -15.25 11.36 28.82
C TRP A 537 -15.89 11.40 27.43
N ARG A 538 -16.14 12.58 26.87
CA ARG A 538 -16.72 12.73 25.54
C ARG A 538 -15.72 12.29 24.48
N GLY A 539 -16.16 11.41 23.61
CA GLY A 539 -15.36 10.77 22.57
C GLY A 539 -14.37 9.72 23.06
N THR A 540 -14.57 9.16 24.26
CA THR A 540 -13.70 8.14 24.85
C THR A 540 -14.46 6.84 25.14
N PHE A 541 -13.74 5.74 25.39
CA PHE A 541 -14.34 4.45 25.79
C PHE A 541 -15.22 4.58 27.04
N ARG A 542 -14.88 5.49 27.96
CA ARG A 542 -15.66 5.72 29.19
C ARG A 542 -17.04 6.31 28.95
N ALA A 543 -17.30 6.95 27.82
CA ALA A 543 -18.64 7.46 27.48
C ALA A 543 -19.71 6.37 27.56
N PHE A 544 -19.40 5.15 27.12
CA PHE A 544 -20.31 4.00 27.14
C PHE A 544 -20.69 3.56 28.56
N THR A 545 -19.95 4.00 29.59
CA THR A 545 -20.24 3.69 31.00
C THR A 545 -21.19 4.69 31.66
N GLU A 546 -21.49 5.81 30.99
CA GLU A 546 -22.38 6.86 31.50
C GLU A 546 -23.85 6.43 31.33
N ARG A 547 -24.34 5.60 32.24
CA ARG A 547 -25.62 4.86 32.11
C ARG A 547 -26.87 5.70 31.78
N HIS A 548 -26.83 7.00 31.99
CA HIS A 548 -27.94 7.93 31.81
C HIS A 548 -27.65 8.99 30.74
N SER A 549 -26.61 8.81 29.93
CA SER A 549 -26.40 9.66 28.77
C SER A 549 -27.43 9.34 27.68
N ASP A 550 -27.72 10.34 26.84
CA ASP A 550 -28.69 10.24 25.76
C ASP A 550 -28.28 9.13 24.78
N GLY A 551 -27.00 9.05 24.40
CA GLY A 551 -26.48 7.97 23.55
C GLY A 551 -26.61 6.57 24.17
N VAL A 552 -26.36 6.40 25.47
CA VAL A 552 -26.50 5.09 26.13
C VAL A 552 -27.96 4.68 26.26
N GLU A 553 -28.87 5.59 26.63
CA GLU A 553 -30.30 5.30 26.69
C GLU A 553 -30.86 4.95 25.31
N HIS A 554 -30.40 5.64 24.26
CA HIS A 554 -30.74 5.34 22.87
C HIS A 554 -30.30 3.91 22.47
N LEU A 555 -29.04 3.54 22.73
CA LEU A 555 -28.56 2.18 22.46
C LEU A 555 -29.34 1.10 23.22
N LYS A 556 -29.75 1.37 24.47
CA LYS A 556 -30.62 0.47 25.23
C LYS A 556 -32.01 0.35 24.63
N ASP A 557 -32.56 1.42 24.08
CA ASP A 557 -33.84 1.37 23.35
C ASP A 557 -33.75 0.52 22.09
N LEU A 558 -32.67 0.67 21.31
CA LEU A 558 -32.40 -0.20 20.17
C LEU A 558 -32.21 -1.67 20.59
N ALA A 559 -31.48 -1.92 21.67
CA ALA A 559 -31.31 -3.27 22.23
C ALA A 559 -32.65 -3.89 22.66
N ARG A 560 -33.53 -3.10 23.30
CA ARG A 560 -34.90 -3.51 23.65
C ARG A 560 -35.74 -3.82 22.41
N ALA A 561 -35.54 -3.10 21.32
CA ALA A 561 -36.24 -3.29 20.06
C ALA A 561 -35.74 -4.52 19.26
N GLY A 562 -34.52 -4.98 19.52
CA GLY A 562 -33.96 -6.20 18.92
C GLY A 562 -32.55 -6.06 18.36
N LEU A 563 -31.90 -4.90 18.50
CA LEU A 563 -30.47 -4.77 18.19
C LEU A 563 -29.65 -5.72 19.08
N THR A 564 -28.67 -6.41 18.51
CA THR A 564 -27.86 -7.38 19.26
C THR A 564 -26.38 -7.05 19.31
N HIS A 565 -25.85 -6.30 18.34
CA HIS A 565 -24.41 -6.00 18.24
C HIS A 565 -24.15 -4.53 17.95
N VAL A 566 -23.12 -3.97 18.58
CA VAL A 566 -22.48 -2.71 18.18
C VAL A 566 -21.16 -3.06 17.51
N HIS A 567 -21.00 -2.68 16.25
CA HIS A 567 -19.73 -2.75 15.51
C HIS A 567 -19.03 -1.42 15.71
N LEU A 568 -17.90 -1.45 16.41
CA LEU A 568 -17.05 -0.28 16.59
C LEU A 568 -16.10 -0.15 15.41
N LEU A 569 -16.09 1.03 14.77
CA LEU A 569 -15.00 1.44 13.87
C LEU A 569 -13.63 1.25 14.56
N PRO A 570 -12.51 1.29 13.80
CA PRO A 570 -11.17 1.03 14.32
C PRO A 570 -10.93 1.60 15.72
N SER A 571 -10.65 0.69 16.65
CA SER A 571 -10.41 1.00 18.07
C SER A 571 -9.18 0.28 18.62
N PHE A 572 -8.40 -0.32 17.73
CA PHE A 572 -6.98 -0.59 17.92
C PHE A 572 -6.17 0.71 17.72
N ASP A 573 -4.88 0.69 18.04
CA ASP A 573 -3.97 1.84 17.94
C ASP A 573 -3.77 2.32 16.49
N ILE A 574 -4.19 3.56 16.23
CA ILE A 574 -4.16 4.21 14.91
C ILE A 574 -3.09 5.28 14.82
N ALA A 575 -2.63 5.55 13.60
CA ALA A 575 -1.55 6.47 13.33
C ALA A 575 -1.97 7.95 13.22
N THR A 576 -3.24 8.24 12.97
CA THR A 576 -3.69 9.50 12.34
C THR A 576 -4.36 10.48 13.29
N VAL A 577 -4.37 10.22 14.60
CA VAL A 577 -4.94 11.13 15.61
C VAL A 577 -3.92 11.42 16.72
N PRO A 578 -3.67 12.70 17.08
CA PRO A 578 -2.96 13.04 18.31
C PRO A 578 -3.68 12.47 19.54
N GLU A 579 -3.03 11.58 20.29
CA GLU A 579 -3.66 10.87 21.41
C GLU A 579 -3.95 11.79 22.62
N ARG A 580 -3.16 12.85 22.81
CA ARG A 580 -3.43 13.84 23.87
C ARG A 580 -4.48 14.82 23.41
N ARG A 581 -5.60 14.87 24.14
CA ARG A 581 -6.66 15.87 23.94
C ARG A 581 -6.17 17.32 23.93
N ALA A 582 -5.10 17.63 24.66
CA ALA A 582 -4.51 18.97 24.71
C ALA A 582 -3.71 19.34 23.45
N ASP A 583 -3.30 18.35 22.66
CA ASP A 583 -2.53 18.54 21.42
C ASP A 583 -3.45 18.57 20.18
N GLN A 584 -4.73 18.20 20.35
CA GLN A 584 -5.75 18.26 19.29
C GLN A 584 -6.18 19.70 19.02
N GLN A 585 -6.11 20.10 17.75
CA GLN A 585 -6.60 21.39 17.26
C GLN A 585 -8.12 21.38 17.12
N GLN A 586 -8.69 22.58 16.99
CA GLN A 586 -10.12 22.80 16.75
C GLN A 586 -10.26 23.80 15.60
N PRO A 587 -11.24 23.63 14.71
CA PRO A 587 -11.49 24.58 13.64
C PRO A 587 -11.78 25.97 14.20
N ALA A 588 -11.27 27.01 13.53
CA ALA A 588 -11.44 28.38 14.00
C ALA A 588 -12.86 28.91 13.77
N GLY A 589 -13.35 29.77 14.67
CA GLY A 589 -14.61 30.50 14.48
C GLY A 589 -15.87 29.74 14.91
N ASP A 590 -17.02 30.29 14.55
CA ASP A 590 -18.35 29.69 14.80
C ASP A 590 -18.86 29.08 13.50
N LEU A 591 -18.65 27.77 13.33
CA LEU A 591 -19.03 27.03 12.14
C LEU A 591 -20.55 27.12 11.85
N GLY A 592 -21.38 27.24 12.89
CA GLY A 592 -22.83 27.38 12.76
C GLY A 592 -23.30 28.76 12.30
N SER A 593 -22.41 29.75 12.22
CA SER A 593 -22.73 31.10 11.76
C SER A 593 -22.79 31.23 10.23
N TYR A 594 -22.23 30.26 9.51
CA TYR A 594 -22.20 30.27 8.04
C TYR A 594 -23.51 29.74 7.42
N PRO A 595 -23.87 30.20 6.21
CA PRO A 595 -24.98 29.61 5.44
C PRO A 595 -24.79 28.11 5.19
N PRO A 596 -25.87 27.32 5.07
CA PRO A 596 -25.79 25.87 4.88
C PRO A 596 -25.18 25.43 3.54
N ASP A 597 -25.12 26.33 2.54
CA ASP A 597 -24.49 26.13 1.23
C ASP A 597 -23.09 26.78 1.13
N SER A 598 -22.53 27.21 2.26
CA SER A 598 -21.20 27.81 2.32
C SER A 598 -20.09 26.77 2.34
N ASP A 599 -19.00 27.06 1.64
CA ASP A 599 -17.74 26.31 1.68
C ASP A 599 -16.86 26.64 2.89
N GLN A 600 -17.23 27.60 3.73
CA GLN A 600 -16.37 28.05 4.83
C GLN A 600 -16.20 27.00 5.94
N PRO A 601 -17.24 26.26 6.37
CA PRO A 601 -17.06 25.23 7.39
C PRO A 601 -16.06 24.14 6.98
N GLN A 602 -16.17 23.62 5.74
CA GLN A 602 -15.22 22.61 5.26
C GLN A 602 -13.79 23.15 5.17
N ALA A 603 -13.60 24.39 4.72
CA ALA A 603 -12.27 24.98 4.65
C ALA A 603 -11.60 25.10 6.03
N LEU A 604 -12.37 25.46 7.06
CA LEU A 604 -11.89 25.61 8.43
C LEU A 604 -11.59 24.28 9.11
N ILE A 605 -12.34 23.23 8.76
CA ILE A 605 -12.12 21.85 9.24
C ILE A 605 -10.90 21.25 8.55
N SER A 606 -10.82 21.32 7.22
CA SER A 606 -9.68 20.82 6.45
C SER A 606 -8.36 21.46 6.87
N ALA A 607 -8.39 22.73 7.33
CA ALA A 607 -7.20 23.41 7.84
C ALA A 607 -6.61 22.77 9.12
N VAL A 608 -7.36 21.92 9.82
CA VAL A 608 -6.93 21.28 11.07
C VAL A 608 -7.09 19.75 11.06
N ALA A 609 -7.57 19.14 9.97
CA ALA A 609 -7.99 17.74 9.92
C ALA A 609 -6.93 16.76 10.46
N ASP A 610 -5.68 16.87 10.01
CA ASP A 610 -4.58 15.98 10.45
C ASP A 610 -4.08 16.25 11.89
N GLN A 611 -4.65 17.24 12.55
CA GLN A 611 -4.24 17.70 13.88
C GLN A 611 -5.41 17.80 14.85
N ASP A 612 -6.64 17.49 14.43
CA ASP A 612 -7.81 17.50 15.30
C ASP A 612 -7.92 16.17 16.07
N GLY A 613 -9.10 15.86 16.61
CA GLY A 613 -9.29 14.62 17.37
C GLY A 613 -9.99 13.51 16.61
N PHE A 614 -10.12 13.61 15.29
CA PHE A 614 -11.02 12.81 14.48
C PHE A 614 -10.28 12.11 13.34
N ASN A 615 -10.41 10.80 13.30
CA ASN A 615 -10.24 10.00 12.09
C ASN A 615 -11.14 8.76 12.24
N TRP A 616 -11.54 8.11 11.15
CA TRP A 616 -12.16 6.79 11.24
C TRP A 616 -11.20 5.73 11.78
N GLY A 617 -9.89 5.88 11.50
CA GLY A 617 -8.85 5.03 12.05
C GLY A 617 -8.50 3.81 11.19
N TYR A 618 -8.79 3.81 9.89
CA TYR A 618 -8.33 2.78 8.96
C TYR A 618 -6.84 2.97 8.61
N ASP A 619 -6.03 3.23 9.64
CA ASP A 619 -4.62 3.61 9.57
C ASP A 619 -3.81 2.86 10.64
N PRO A 620 -3.61 1.54 10.49
CA PRO A 620 -3.10 0.73 11.59
C PRO A 620 -1.67 1.05 11.96
N PHE A 621 -1.44 1.31 13.25
CA PHE A 621 -0.11 1.44 13.82
C PHE A 621 0.27 0.22 14.68
N HIS A 622 -0.59 -0.17 15.64
CA HIS A 622 -0.45 -1.42 16.41
C HIS A 622 -1.77 -2.18 16.53
N TYR A 623 -1.83 -3.36 15.92
CA TYR A 623 -3.07 -4.13 15.81
C TYR A 623 -3.68 -4.64 17.14
N THR A 624 -2.91 -4.69 18.23
CA THR A 624 -3.29 -5.40 19.47
C THR A 624 -3.26 -4.52 20.73
N VAL A 625 -3.36 -3.20 20.55
CA VAL A 625 -3.46 -2.23 21.65
C VAL A 625 -4.69 -1.37 21.41
N PRO A 626 -5.52 -1.05 22.43
CA PRO A 626 -6.59 -0.07 22.26
C PRO A 626 -6.05 1.31 21.85
N GLU A 627 -6.83 2.04 21.07
CA GLU A 627 -6.50 3.41 20.66
C GLU A 627 -6.32 4.35 21.86
N GLY A 628 -5.24 5.14 21.87
CA GLY A 628 -4.95 6.03 23.00
C GLY A 628 -5.79 7.31 23.01
N SER A 629 -6.15 7.87 21.85
CA SER A 629 -7.00 9.08 21.77
C SER A 629 -8.42 8.86 22.32
N TYR A 630 -8.87 7.60 22.39
CA TYR A 630 -10.14 7.21 23.00
C TYR A 630 -10.02 6.84 24.48
N ALA A 631 -8.85 6.98 25.10
CA ALA A 631 -8.64 6.81 26.53
C ALA A 631 -8.59 8.16 27.25
N THR A 632 -9.01 8.22 28.52
CA THR A 632 -8.88 9.47 29.30
C THR A 632 -7.44 9.78 29.71
N ASP A 633 -6.59 8.75 29.76
CA ASP A 633 -5.13 8.87 29.86
C ASP A 633 -4.48 7.96 28.80
N PRO A 634 -3.89 8.55 27.75
CA PRO A 634 -3.25 7.76 26.69
C PRO A 634 -1.91 7.17 27.14
N ASP A 635 -1.30 7.61 28.24
CA ASP A 635 0.04 7.17 28.60
C ASP A 635 0.04 5.88 29.45
N GLY A 636 0.20 4.73 28.78
CA GLY A 636 0.32 3.43 29.43
C GLY A 636 -1.00 2.65 29.49
N PRO A 637 -1.29 1.93 30.59
CA PRO A 637 -2.24 0.83 30.55
C PRO A 637 -3.69 1.21 30.85
N GLU A 638 -4.00 2.47 31.14
CA GLU A 638 -5.38 2.91 31.46
C GLU A 638 -6.35 2.59 30.29
N ARG A 639 -5.89 2.77 29.05
CA ARG A 639 -6.64 2.40 27.83
C ARG A 639 -7.13 0.94 27.80
N ILE A 640 -6.40 0.03 28.44
CA ILE A 640 -6.78 -1.39 28.55
C ILE A 640 -8.02 -1.54 29.44
N LEU A 641 -8.01 -0.87 30.60
CA LEU A 641 -9.12 -0.90 31.55
C LEU A 641 -10.35 -0.26 30.93
N GLU A 642 -10.22 0.92 30.34
CA GLU A 642 -11.35 1.67 29.79
C GLU A 642 -12.01 0.95 28.61
N PHE A 643 -11.24 0.30 27.72
CA PHE A 643 -11.80 -0.54 26.67
C PHE A 643 -12.60 -1.72 27.25
N ARG A 644 -12.09 -2.37 28.30
CA ARG A 644 -12.82 -3.46 28.99
C ARG A 644 -14.08 -2.95 29.70
N GLU A 645 -14.04 -1.76 30.29
CA GLU A 645 -15.21 -1.10 30.88
C GLU A 645 -16.29 -0.84 29.83
N MET A 646 -15.91 -0.36 28.64
CA MET A 646 -16.84 -0.20 27.49
C MET A 646 -17.48 -1.54 27.09
N VAL A 647 -16.67 -2.58 26.84
CA VAL A 647 -17.19 -3.91 26.45
C VAL A 647 -18.14 -4.46 27.51
N GLN A 648 -17.76 -4.35 28.79
CA GLN A 648 -18.61 -4.76 29.91
C GLN A 648 -19.94 -3.99 29.91
N ALA A 649 -19.91 -2.66 29.76
CA ALA A 649 -21.10 -1.83 29.79
C ALA A 649 -22.08 -2.17 28.66
N LEU A 650 -21.59 -2.28 27.43
CA LEU A 650 -22.41 -2.67 26.27
C LEU A 650 -23.05 -4.06 26.47
N ASN A 651 -22.28 -5.04 26.96
CA ASN A 651 -22.80 -6.38 27.24
C ASN A 651 -23.85 -6.40 28.34
N GLU A 652 -23.65 -5.63 29.42
CA GLU A 652 -24.63 -5.50 30.50
C GLU A 652 -25.94 -4.86 30.03
N ASP A 653 -25.86 -3.99 29.02
CA ASP A 653 -27.00 -3.33 28.38
C ASP A 653 -27.63 -4.19 27.26
N GLY A 654 -27.13 -5.40 27.04
CA GLY A 654 -27.72 -6.39 26.12
C GLY A 654 -27.09 -6.43 24.73
N LEU A 655 -26.00 -5.69 24.51
CA LEU A 655 -25.33 -5.56 23.21
C LEU A 655 -23.98 -6.28 23.22
N ARG A 656 -23.74 -7.12 22.21
CA ARG A 656 -22.43 -7.70 21.91
C ARG A 656 -21.56 -6.67 21.19
N VAL A 657 -20.23 -6.83 21.29
CA VAL A 657 -19.28 -5.89 20.66
C VAL A 657 -18.57 -6.55 19.50
N VAL A 658 -18.69 -5.97 18.31
CA VAL A 658 -17.86 -6.29 17.15
C VAL A 658 -16.78 -5.22 17.02
N MET A 659 -15.57 -5.63 16.68
CA MET A 659 -14.47 -4.71 16.39
C MET A 659 -14.15 -4.73 14.89
N ASP A 660 -14.02 -3.55 14.29
CA ASP A 660 -13.40 -3.42 12.97
C ASP A 660 -11.91 -3.73 13.08
N VAL A 661 -11.41 -4.60 12.21
CA VAL A 661 -10.01 -4.99 12.15
C VAL A 661 -9.46 -4.81 10.74
N VAL A 662 -8.30 -4.15 10.67
CA VAL A 662 -7.73 -3.67 9.41
C VAL A 662 -6.36 -4.32 9.22
N TYR A 663 -6.35 -5.63 8.98
CA TYR A 663 -5.09 -6.35 8.81
C TYR A 663 -4.57 -6.30 7.37
N ASN A 664 -5.33 -5.77 6.42
CA ASN A 664 -5.02 -5.82 4.99
C ASN A 664 -3.91 -4.85 4.55
N HIS A 665 -3.60 -3.85 5.38
CA HIS A 665 -2.51 -2.90 5.18
C HIS A 665 -1.94 -2.40 6.53
N THR A 666 -0.85 -1.64 6.45
CA THR A 666 -0.32 -0.81 7.55
C THR A 666 -0.42 0.66 7.16
N ASN A 667 -0.36 1.59 8.12
CA ASN A 667 -0.32 3.02 7.79
C ASN A 667 0.90 3.40 6.95
N SER A 668 2.07 2.84 7.27
CA SER A 668 3.36 3.19 6.66
C SER A 668 4.30 1.99 6.58
N ALA A 669 5.21 2.01 5.60
CA ALA A 669 6.28 1.03 5.42
C ALA A 669 7.65 1.69 5.23
N GLY A 670 8.70 0.90 4.94
CA GLY A 670 10.07 1.36 4.80
C GLY A 670 10.58 2.05 6.08
N GLN A 671 11.33 3.13 5.90
CA GLN A 671 11.95 3.90 7.00
C GLN A 671 11.06 5.00 7.59
N ASN A 672 9.80 5.11 7.17
CA ASN A 672 8.86 6.10 7.70
C ASN A 672 8.72 5.98 9.24
N ASP A 673 8.55 7.12 9.94
CA ASP A 673 8.48 7.16 11.41
C ASP A 673 7.34 6.32 12.00
N LYS A 674 6.25 6.11 11.25
CA LYS A 674 5.10 5.30 11.66
C LYS A 674 5.15 3.86 11.09
N SER A 675 6.27 3.44 10.51
CA SER A 675 6.52 2.06 10.08
C SER A 675 7.05 1.23 11.25
N VAL A 676 6.40 0.10 11.55
CA VAL A 676 6.84 -0.85 12.59
C VAL A 676 7.37 -2.12 11.94
N LEU A 677 6.50 -2.85 11.24
CA LEU A 677 6.79 -4.16 10.69
C LEU A 677 7.95 -4.15 9.69
N ASP A 678 7.97 -3.17 8.80
CA ASP A 678 9.00 -3.08 7.74
C ASP A 678 10.36 -2.61 8.25
N LYS A 679 10.41 -1.90 9.39
CA LYS A 679 11.67 -1.55 10.06
C LYS A 679 12.34 -2.75 10.73
N ILE A 680 11.57 -3.81 11.02
CA ILE A 680 12.05 -5.01 11.72
C ILE A 680 12.45 -6.10 10.72
N VAL A 681 11.57 -6.42 9.76
CA VAL A 681 11.83 -7.41 8.70
C VAL A 681 11.45 -6.81 7.35
N PRO A 682 12.33 -5.96 6.78
CA PRO A 682 12.03 -5.24 5.53
C PRO A 682 11.61 -6.18 4.39
N GLY A 683 10.49 -5.85 3.73
CA GLY A 683 9.99 -6.58 2.57
C GLY A 683 9.33 -7.94 2.88
N TYR A 684 9.11 -8.28 4.16
CA TYR A 684 8.43 -9.52 4.54
C TYR A 684 6.93 -9.31 4.83
N TYR A 685 6.55 -8.34 5.67
CA TYR A 685 5.14 -8.21 6.08
C TYR A 685 4.26 -7.59 5.00
N HIS A 686 4.86 -6.95 4.01
CA HIS A 686 4.18 -6.27 2.90
C HIS A 686 4.13 -7.15 1.67
N ARG A 687 3.05 -7.01 0.89
CA ARG A 687 2.95 -7.64 -0.41
C ARG A 687 3.71 -6.82 -1.43
N LEU A 688 4.51 -7.50 -2.24
CA LEU A 688 5.35 -6.89 -3.26
C LEU A 688 4.85 -7.23 -4.67
N SER A 689 5.01 -6.27 -5.58
CA SER A 689 4.86 -6.45 -7.02
C SER A 689 5.92 -7.42 -7.57
N LEU A 690 5.82 -7.76 -8.85
CA LEU A 690 6.79 -8.63 -9.52
C LEU A 690 8.19 -8.00 -9.64
N ASP A 691 8.33 -6.70 -9.44
CA ASP A 691 9.60 -5.97 -9.45
C ASP A 691 10.02 -5.47 -8.06
N GLY A 692 9.28 -5.82 -7.00
CA GLY A 692 9.68 -5.59 -5.61
C GLY A 692 9.16 -4.31 -4.96
N ALA A 693 8.34 -3.52 -5.66
CA ALA A 693 7.64 -2.39 -5.06
C ALA A 693 6.52 -2.88 -4.13
N ILE A 694 6.21 -2.11 -3.08
CA ILE A 694 5.09 -2.43 -2.19
C ILE A 694 3.77 -2.14 -2.91
N GLU A 695 2.85 -3.11 -2.89
CA GLU A 695 1.50 -2.95 -3.42
C GLU A 695 0.67 -2.02 -2.52
N THR A 696 -0.14 -1.14 -3.10
CA THR A 696 -0.92 -0.13 -2.37
C THR A 696 -2.40 -0.10 -2.73
N SER A 697 -2.90 -1.20 -3.32
CA SER A 697 -4.27 -1.25 -3.85
C SER A 697 -5.35 -1.05 -2.77
N SER A 698 -5.05 -1.28 -1.48
CA SER A 698 -6.02 -1.06 -0.40
C SER A 698 -6.24 0.42 -0.09
N CYS A 699 -5.21 1.27 -0.27
CA CYS A 699 -5.06 2.71 0.01
C CYS A 699 -3.63 3.02 0.48
N CYS A 700 -3.04 2.08 1.23
CA CYS A 700 -1.81 2.17 2.00
C CYS A 700 -0.93 0.93 1.73
N PRO A 701 0.27 0.79 2.32
CA PRO A 701 1.11 -0.40 2.15
C PRO A 701 0.40 -1.72 2.48
N ASN A 702 0.05 -2.51 1.47
CA ASN A 702 -0.68 -3.77 1.60
C ASN A 702 0.15 -4.80 2.39
N THR A 703 -0.47 -5.50 3.33
CA THR A 703 0.16 -6.63 4.01
C THR A 703 0.03 -7.91 3.19
N ALA A 704 0.98 -8.84 3.40
CA ALA A 704 1.01 -10.14 2.76
C ALA A 704 0.57 -11.25 3.74
N SER A 705 -0.74 -11.37 3.98
CA SER A 705 -1.27 -12.40 4.90
C SER A 705 -1.04 -13.85 4.44
N GLU A 706 -0.60 -14.07 3.21
CA GLU A 706 -0.10 -15.34 2.68
C GLU A 706 1.28 -15.74 3.25
N HIS A 707 2.00 -14.82 3.89
CA HIS A 707 3.24 -15.10 4.61
C HIS A 707 2.94 -15.58 6.03
N ALA A 708 3.66 -16.62 6.48
CA ALA A 708 3.27 -17.39 7.65
C ALA A 708 3.28 -16.59 8.97
N MET A 709 4.23 -15.67 9.15
CA MET A 709 4.30 -14.83 10.36
C MET A 709 3.33 -13.63 10.31
N MET A 710 2.91 -13.18 9.13
CA MET A 710 1.81 -12.20 9.01
C MET A 710 0.46 -12.85 9.29
N GLU A 711 0.21 -14.07 8.77
CA GLU A 711 -0.96 -14.89 9.14
C GLU A 711 -1.01 -15.11 10.66
N LYS A 712 0.13 -15.46 11.26
CA LYS A 712 0.23 -15.65 12.71
C LYS A 712 -0.08 -14.36 13.47
N LEU A 713 0.49 -13.21 13.08
CA LEU A 713 0.22 -11.94 13.73
C LEU A 713 -1.27 -11.58 13.70
N LEU A 714 -1.93 -11.76 12.55
CA LEU A 714 -3.37 -11.57 12.39
C LEU A 714 -4.15 -12.46 13.36
N ILE A 715 -3.88 -13.77 13.37
CA ILE A 715 -4.62 -14.72 14.22
C ILE A 715 -4.38 -14.45 15.71
N ASP A 716 -3.12 -14.25 16.12
CA ASP A 716 -2.77 -13.99 17.51
C ASP A 716 -3.41 -12.70 18.05
N SER A 717 -3.45 -11.66 17.21
CA SER A 717 -4.10 -10.39 17.53
C SER A 717 -5.60 -10.59 17.77
N VAL A 718 -6.31 -11.24 16.83
CA VAL A 718 -7.75 -11.54 16.98
C VAL A 718 -8.04 -12.39 18.21
N LEU A 719 -7.22 -13.42 18.48
CA LEU A 719 -7.38 -14.26 19.67
C LEU A 719 -7.12 -13.47 20.96
N THR A 720 -6.24 -12.47 20.94
CA THR A 720 -6.03 -11.57 22.06
C THR A 720 -7.25 -10.70 22.31
N TRP A 721 -7.83 -10.09 21.28
CA TRP A 721 -9.09 -9.35 21.38
C TRP A 721 -10.26 -10.22 21.88
N ALA A 722 -10.39 -11.43 21.34
CA ALA A 722 -11.42 -12.38 21.74
C ALA A 722 -11.28 -12.83 23.20
N THR A 723 -10.07 -13.17 23.66
CA THR A 723 -9.88 -13.76 25.01
C THR A 723 -9.65 -12.72 26.10
N GLN A 724 -8.84 -11.70 25.83
CA GLN A 724 -8.40 -10.71 26.83
C GLN A 724 -9.35 -9.51 26.91
N TYR A 725 -9.95 -9.10 25.80
CA TYR A 725 -10.92 -8.01 25.73
C TYR A 725 -12.36 -8.49 25.56
N LYS A 726 -12.56 -9.82 25.45
CA LYS A 726 -13.86 -10.45 25.29
C LYS A 726 -14.64 -9.85 24.12
N VAL A 727 -14.00 -9.50 23.01
CA VAL A 727 -14.73 -9.05 21.81
C VAL A 727 -15.63 -10.20 21.29
N ASP A 728 -16.84 -9.87 20.83
CA ASP A 728 -17.88 -10.83 20.43
C ASP A 728 -17.97 -11.06 18.91
N GLY A 729 -17.21 -10.33 18.11
CA GLY A 729 -17.09 -10.55 16.67
C GLY A 729 -16.10 -9.61 16.01
N PHE A 730 -15.78 -9.87 14.75
CA PHE A 730 -14.78 -9.11 14.00
C PHE A 730 -15.28 -8.83 12.59
N ARG A 731 -15.24 -7.57 12.19
CA ARG A 731 -15.43 -7.13 10.81
C ARG A 731 -14.06 -6.93 10.18
N PHE A 732 -13.75 -7.68 9.13
CA PHE A 732 -12.49 -7.58 8.40
C PHE A 732 -12.63 -6.55 7.28
N ASP A 733 -11.92 -5.44 7.45
CA ASP A 733 -11.72 -4.44 6.40
C ASP A 733 -11.01 -5.07 5.21
N LEU A 734 -11.50 -4.76 4.00
CA LEU A 734 -11.02 -5.30 2.73
C LEU A 734 -10.64 -6.78 2.81
N MET A 735 -11.53 -7.61 3.38
CA MET A 735 -11.30 -9.05 3.58
C MET A 735 -10.83 -9.78 2.31
N GLY A 736 -11.21 -9.28 1.13
CA GLY A 736 -10.72 -9.76 -0.17
C GLY A 736 -9.19 -9.76 -0.35
N HIS A 737 -8.44 -8.99 0.44
CA HIS A 737 -6.96 -8.96 0.45
C HIS A 737 -6.32 -10.01 1.36
N HIS A 738 -7.14 -10.79 2.07
CA HIS A 738 -6.71 -11.94 2.85
C HIS A 738 -6.92 -13.26 2.10
N MET A 739 -6.12 -14.27 2.44
CA MET A 739 -6.35 -15.62 1.92
C MET A 739 -7.58 -16.24 2.59
N LYS A 740 -8.41 -16.96 1.82
CA LYS A 740 -9.53 -17.75 2.37
C LYS A 740 -9.04 -18.72 3.45
N ALA A 741 -7.87 -19.31 3.26
CA ALA A 741 -7.26 -20.23 4.22
C ALA A 741 -7.05 -19.58 5.61
N ASN A 742 -6.60 -18.32 5.65
CA ASN A 742 -6.39 -17.56 6.89
C ASN A 742 -7.71 -17.40 7.65
N MET A 743 -8.77 -17.02 6.93
CA MET A 743 -10.10 -16.81 7.52
C MET A 743 -10.70 -18.11 8.08
N VAL A 744 -10.57 -19.22 7.34
CA VAL A 744 -11.03 -20.54 7.80
C VAL A 744 -10.20 -21.03 8.99
N LYS A 745 -8.89 -20.80 8.99
CA LYS A 745 -8.00 -21.14 10.12
C LYS A 745 -8.35 -20.33 11.36
N LEU A 746 -8.62 -19.03 11.20
CA LEU A 746 -9.08 -18.17 12.29
C LEU A 746 -10.43 -18.63 12.86
N ARG A 747 -11.41 -18.95 12.00
CA ARG A 747 -12.70 -19.51 12.42
C ARG A 747 -12.51 -20.75 13.29
N ALA A 748 -11.67 -21.69 12.84
CA ALA A 748 -11.35 -22.89 13.60
C ALA A 748 -10.64 -22.60 14.93
N ALA A 749 -9.73 -21.61 14.97
CA ALA A 749 -9.05 -21.20 16.20
C ALA A 749 -10.01 -20.58 17.21
N LEU A 750 -10.97 -19.76 16.76
CA LEU A 750 -12.04 -19.22 17.60
C LEU A 750 -12.97 -20.32 18.11
N ASP A 751 -13.37 -21.27 17.26
CA ASP A 751 -14.25 -22.38 17.67
C ASP A 751 -13.64 -23.27 18.75
N ALA A 752 -12.31 -23.28 18.86
CA ALA A 752 -11.59 -24.01 19.91
C ALA A 752 -11.63 -23.31 21.29
N LEU A 753 -11.96 -22.02 21.36
CA LEU A 753 -12.01 -21.27 22.62
C LEU A 753 -13.26 -21.64 23.43
N THR A 754 -13.07 -21.93 24.71
CA THR A 754 -14.15 -22.34 25.61
C THR A 754 -14.24 -21.45 26.85
N PRO A 755 -15.45 -21.25 27.44
CA PRO A 755 -15.59 -20.44 28.64
C PRO A 755 -14.76 -20.96 29.84
N GLN A 756 -14.50 -22.27 29.88
CA GLN A 756 -13.78 -22.90 30.97
C GLN A 756 -12.27 -22.62 30.92
N HIS A 757 -11.67 -22.60 29.73
CA HIS A 757 -10.23 -22.45 29.56
C HIS A 757 -9.85 -21.00 29.22
N ASP A 758 -10.64 -20.35 28.37
CA ASP A 758 -10.31 -19.07 27.74
C ASP A 758 -11.20 -17.92 28.24
N GLY A 759 -12.23 -18.25 29.02
CA GLY A 759 -13.16 -17.26 29.59
C GLY A 759 -14.16 -16.67 28.58
N VAL A 760 -14.23 -17.22 27.37
CA VAL A 760 -15.18 -16.84 26.29
C VAL A 760 -15.70 -18.06 25.53
N ASP A 761 -16.90 -17.96 24.98
CA ASP A 761 -17.48 -18.97 24.10
C ASP A 761 -17.16 -18.60 22.64
N GLY A 762 -16.07 -19.15 22.11
CA GLY A 762 -15.54 -18.74 20.81
C GLY A 762 -16.42 -19.15 19.63
N SER A 763 -17.25 -20.19 19.79
CA SER A 763 -18.24 -20.58 18.78
C SER A 763 -19.37 -19.54 18.63
N LYS A 764 -19.40 -18.51 19.48
CA LYS A 764 -20.34 -17.39 19.43
C LYS A 764 -19.68 -16.10 18.98
N VAL A 765 -18.36 -16.10 18.75
CA VAL A 765 -17.66 -14.99 18.10
C VAL A 765 -18.02 -15.02 16.63
N TYR A 766 -18.57 -13.95 16.07
CA TYR A 766 -18.96 -13.91 14.67
C TYR A 766 -17.89 -13.25 13.79
N LEU A 767 -17.70 -13.73 12.55
CA LEU A 767 -16.75 -13.18 11.59
C LEU A 767 -17.48 -12.73 10.35
N TYR A 768 -17.20 -11.52 9.88
CA TYR A 768 -17.63 -11.04 8.57
C TYR A 768 -16.64 -10.02 8.01
N GLY A 769 -16.81 -9.59 6.77
CA GLY A 769 -15.95 -8.55 6.20
C GLY A 769 -16.28 -8.17 4.77
N GLU A 770 -15.40 -7.38 4.18
CA GLU A 770 -15.51 -6.85 2.83
C GLU A 770 -14.88 -7.78 1.79
N GLY A 771 -15.69 -8.69 1.25
CA GLY A 771 -15.24 -9.67 0.26
C GLY A 771 -15.07 -9.11 -1.16
N TRP A 772 -14.60 -7.87 -1.33
CA TRP A 772 -14.43 -7.20 -2.63
C TRP A 772 -13.28 -7.83 -3.44
N ASN A 773 -13.41 -7.87 -4.77
CA ASN A 773 -12.46 -8.55 -5.67
C ASN A 773 -11.72 -7.55 -6.59
N PHE A 774 -10.62 -6.97 -6.12
CA PHE A 774 -9.83 -5.97 -6.84
C PHE A 774 -8.35 -6.00 -6.44
N GLY A 775 -7.53 -5.15 -7.05
CA GLY A 775 -6.10 -5.08 -6.78
C GLY A 775 -5.30 -6.29 -7.30
N GLU A 776 -4.10 -6.46 -6.78
CA GLU A 776 -3.14 -7.51 -7.10
C GLU A 776 -3.60 -8.91 -6.71
N VAL A 777 -4.57 -9.02 -5.79
CA VAL A 777 -5.14 -10.29 -5.31
C VAL A 777 -6.32 -10.78 -6.16
N ALA A 778 -6.83 -9.92 -7.05
CA ALA A 778 -8.05 -10.18 -7.80
C ALA A 778 -8.01 -11.52 -8.54
N ASN A 779 -9.15 -12.20 -8.58
CA ASN A 779 -9.31 -13.47 -9.30
C ASN A 779 -8.33 -14.56 -8.85
N ASN A 780 -7.99 -14.56 -7.56
CA ASN A 780 -7.06 -15.49 -6.93
C ASN A 780 -5.60 -15.39 -7.45
N ALA A 781 -5.18 -14.24 -7.98
CA ALA A 781 -3.86 -14.09 -8.58
C ALA A 781 -2.70 -14.40 -7.61
N ARG A 782 -2.89 -14.15 -6.31
CA ARG A 782 -1.91 -14.47 -5.25
C ARG A 782 -2.24 -15.73 -4.44
N GLY A 783 -3.27 -16.49 -4.84
CA GLY A 783 -3.87 -17.58 -4.06
C GLY A 783 -5.37 -17.35 -3.87
N ILE A 784 -6.09 -18.36 -3.38
CA ILE A 784 -7.56 -18.24 -3.18
C ILE A 784 -7.84 -17.22 -2.08
N ASN A 785 -8.26 -16.01 -2.48
CA ASN A 785 -8.52 -14.90 -1.57
C ASN A 785 -9.97 -14.90 -1.04
N ALA A 786 -10.22 -14.19 0.06
CA ALA A 786 -11.47 -14.23 0.81
C ALA A 786 -12.56 -13.29 0.23
N VAL A 787 -12.81 -13.40 -1.08
CA VAL A 787 -13.89 -12.67 -1.77
C VAL A 787 -15.26 -13.32 -1.58
N GLN A 788 -16.34 -12.56 -1.79
CA GLN A 788 -17.75 -12.99 -1.59
C GLN A 788 -18.03 -14.43 -2.05
N ARG A 789 -17.81 -14.74 -3.34
CA ARG A 789 -18.05 -16.08 -3.90
C ARG A 789 -17.20 -17.17 -3.26
N ASN A 790 -15.97 -16.85 -2.87
CA ASN A 790 -15.03 -17.83 -2.32
C ASN A 790 -15.39 -18.14 -0.86
N MET A 791 -16.05 -17.23 -0.15
CA MET A 791 -16.46 -17.39 1.25
C MET A 791 -17.76 -18.17 1.44
N ALA A 792 -18.50 -18.44 0.37
CA ALA A 792 -19.69 -19.29 0.44
C ALA A 792 -19.39 -20.67 1.07
N GLY A 793 -20.23 -21.07 2.02
CA GLY A 793 -20.12 -22.33 2.77
C GLY A 793 -19.07 -22.33 3.90
N THR A 794 -18.48 -21.18 4.24
CA THR A 794 -17.52 -21.06 5.35
C THR A 794 -18.19 -20.63 6.66
N GLY A 795 -19.40 -20.09 6.62
CA GLY A 795 -20.08 -19.46 7.75
C GLY A 795 -19.49 -18.10 8.16
N ILE A 796 -18.66 -17.50 7.31
CA ILE A 796 -18.11 -16.15 7.49
C ILE A 796 -18.89 -15.20 6.57
N GLY A 797 -19.38 -14.09 7.14
CA GLY A 797 -20.19 -13.12 6.42
C GLY A 797 -19.42 -12.26 5.43
N THR A 798 -20.07 -11.86 4.35
CA THR A 798 -19.62 -10.77 3.49
C THR A 798 -20.71 -9.74 3.29
N PHE A 799 -20.33 -8.47 3.21
CA PHE A 799 -21.24 -7.40 2.81
C PHE A 799 -21.85 -7.67 1.43
N SER A 800 -23.17 -7.51 1.32
CA SER A 800 -23.90 -7.57 0.06
C SER A 800 -24.13 -6.17 -0.51
N ASP A 801 -23.34 -5.84 -1.51
CA ASP A 801 -23.48 -4.69 -2.41
C ASP A 801 -24.68 -4.81 -3.37
N ARG A 802 -25.18 -6.03 -3.63
CA ARG A 802 -26.33 -6.26 -4.53
C ARG A 802 -27.61 -5.61 -3.99
N LEU A 803 -27.96 -5.93 -2.74
CA LEU A 803 -29.13 -5.34 -2.09
C LEU A 803 -28.92 -3.83 -1.88
N ARG A 804 -27.71 -3.42 -1.47
CA ARG A 804 -27.35 -2.02 -1.28
C ARG A 804 -27.68 -1.20 -2.53
N ASP A 805 -27.13 -1.60 -3.68
CA ASP A 805 -27.25 -0.86 -4.94
C ASP A 805 -28.68 -0.90 -5.48
N GLY A 806 -29.36 -2.04 -5.38
CA GLY A 806 -30.75 -2.13 -5.81
C GLY A 806 -31.69 -1.25 -4.99
N VAL A 807 -31.48 -1.17 -3.67
CA VAL A 807 -32.29 -0.30 -2.79
C VAL A 807 -31.92 1.17 -3.01
N ARG A 808 -30.64 1.53 -2.87
CA ARG A 808 -30.15 2.93 -2.90
C ARG A 808 -30.19 3.55 -4.30
N GLY A 809 -29.91 2.77 -5.35
CA GLY A 809 -29.77 3.27 -6.71
C GLY A 809 -28.36 3.65 -7.09
N GLY A 810 -27.96 3.24 -8.29
CA GLY A 810 -26.58 3.37 -8.76
C GLY A 810 -25.63 2.43 -8.02
N ASN A 811 -24.36 2.80 -8.00
CA ASN A 811 -23.32 2.19 -7.17
C ASN A 811 -22.37 3.31 -6.70
N PRO A 812 -21.40 3.04 -5.81
CA PRO A 812 -20.46 4.06 -5.36
C PRO A 812 -19.80 4.83 -6.51
N PHE A 813 -19.52 4.23 -7.67
CA PHE A 813 -18.82 4.89 -8.77
C PHE A 813 -19.74 5.47 -9.85
N SER A 814 -21.06 5.37 -9.67
CA SER A 814 -22.05 5.87 -10.64
C SER A 814 -22.42 7.33 -10.38
N ALA A 815 -23.30 7.91 -11.20
CA ALA A 815 -23.75 9.28 -10.96
C ALA A 815 -24.50 9.35 -9.62
N ILE A 816 -24.16 10.36 -8.81
CA ILE A 816 -24.74 10.53 -7.46
C ILE A 816 -26.26 10.68 -7.47
N THR A 817 -26.85 11.06 -8.62
CA THR A 817 -28.29 11.21 -8.83
C THR A 817 -28.98 9.97 -9.40
N ASP A 818 -28.28 8.86 -9.64
CA ASP A 818 -28.90 7.61 -10.12
C ASP A 818 -29.88 7.09 -9.07
N GLN A 819 -31.13 6.85 -9.48
CA GLN A 819 -32.21 6.39 -8.62
C GLN A 819 -32.20 4.86 -8.47
N GLY A 820 -32.77 4.40 -7.37
CA GLY A 820 -33.00 3.01 -7.03
C GLY A 820 -34.44 2.79 -6.59
N PHE A 821 -34.66 1.64 -5.95
CA PHE A 821 -36.01 1.20 -5.61
C PHE A 821 -36.73 2.11 -4.62
N ILE A 822 -36.03 2.74 -3.67
CA ILE A 822 -36.69 3.54 -2.62
C ILE A 822 -36.86 5.02 -2.96
N ASN A 823 -36.21 5.52 -4.01
CA ASN A 823 -36.11 6.97 -4.25
C ASN A 823 -36.54 7.40 -5.66
N GLY A 824 -37.34 6.60 -6.36
CA GLY A 824 -38.15 7.09 -7.48
C GLY A 824 -37.82 6.54 -8.86
N LEU A 825 -36.93 5.55 -9.00
CA LEU A 825 -36.59 5.01 -10.33
C LEU A 825 -37.87 4.59 -11.07
N PHE A 826 -38.07 5.14 -12.28
CA PHE A 826 -39.26 5.00 -13.13
C PHE A 826 -40.57 5.62 -12.59
N TYR A 827 -40.92 5.43 -11.32
CA TYR A 827 -42.24 5.85 -10.81
C TYR A 827 -42.29 7.31 -10.30
N GLU A 828 -41.14 7.89 -9.96
CA GLU A 828 -40.99 9.31 -9.60
C GLU A 828 -39.61 9.84 -10.05
N PRO A 829 -39.38 10.00 -11.37
CA PRO A 829 -38.06 10.34 -11.90
C PRO A 829 -37.56 11.71 -11.42
N ASN A 830 -36.27 11.80 -11.11
CA ASN A 830 -35.64 13.04 -10.61
C ASN A 830 -35.12 13.98 -11.71
N GLY A 831 -35.23 13.57 -12.98
CA GLY A 831 -34.76 14.32 -14.15
C GLY A 831 -33.39 13.86 -14.70
N THR A 832 -32.70 12.94 -14.02
CA THR A 832 -31.48 12.28 -14.51
C THR A 832 -31.84 11.28 -15.61
N ALA A 833 -31.10 11.31 -16.73
CA ALA A 833 -31.33 10.36 -17.82
C ALA A 833 -30.69 9.00 -17.50
N GLN A 834 -31.52 7.96 -17.27
CA GLN A 834 -31.08 6.63 -16.80
C GLN A 834 -31.45 5.50 -17.78
N GLY A 835 -31.70 5.82 -19.05
CA GLY A 835 -32.06 4.82 -20.07
C GLY A 835 -33.48 4.29 -19.92
N ASP A 836 -33.66 2.96 -20.06
CA ASP A 836 -34.95 2.31 -19.84
C ASP A 836 -35.17 2.08 -18.33
N GLU A 837 -35.65 3.12 -17.66
CA GLU A 837 -35.87 3.15 -16.21
C GLU A 837 -36.80 2.02 -15.73
N HIS A 838 -37.79 1.62 -16.55
CA HIS A 838 -38.71 0.56 -16.17
C HIS A 838 -38.02 -0.80 -16.17
N ALA A 839 -37.26 -1.10 -17.23
CA ALA A 839 -36.48 -2.33 -17.29
C ALA A 839 -35.43 -2.37 -16.17
N GLN A 840 -34.78 -1.23 -15.88
CA GLN A 840 -33.83 -1.11 -14.79
C GLN A 840 -34.48 -1.34 -13.42
N LEU A 841 -35.66 -0.73 -13.15
CA LEU A 841 -36.40 -0.96 -11.90
C LEU A 841 -36.73 -2.44 -11.70
N LEU A 842 -37.20 -3.13 -12.75
CA LEU A 842 -37.50 -4.55 -12.66
C LEU A 842 -36.23 -5.38 -12.39
N HIS A 843 -35.13 -5.05 -13.05
CA HIS A 843 -33.87 -5.75 -12.86
C HIS A 843 -33.29 -5.57 -11.45
N ILE A 844 -33.22 -4.34 -10.93
CA ILE A 844 -32.73 -4.11 -9.56
C ILE A 844 -33.68 -4.72 -8.50
N THR A 845 -34.96 -4.89 -8.83
CA THR A 845 -35.92 -5.61 -7.98
C THR A 845 -35.58 -7.11 -7.90
N ASP A 846 -34.95 -7.71 -8.91
CA ASP A 846 -34.40 -9.07 -8.79
C ASP A 846 -33.29 -9.11 -7.73
N TRP A 847 -32.34 -8.15 -7.74
CA TRP A 847 -31.28 -8.07 -6.73
C TRP A 847 -31.83 -7.93 -5.32
N ILE A 848 -32.85 -7.08 -5.13
CA ILE A 848 -33.51 -6.92 -3.83
C ILE A 848 -34.17 -8.21 -3.38
N ARG A 849 -34.89 -8.91 -4.28
CA ARG A 849 -35.56 -10.18 -3.97
C ARG A 849 -34.55 -11.27 -3.59
N ILE A 850 -33.39 -11.30 -4.24
CA ILE A 850 -32.28 -12.21 -3.92
C ILE A 850 -31.69 -11.88 -2.53
N GLY A 851 -31.43 -10.60 -2.26
CA GLY A 851 -30.95 -10.14 -0.95
C GLY A 851 -31.92 -10.43 0.19
N LEU A 852 -33.22 -10.25 -0.04
CA LEU A 852 -34.26 -10.62 0.93
C LEU A 852 -34.31 -12.13 1.22
N ALA A 853 -33.84 -12.96 0.28
CA ALA A 853 -33.70 -14.41 0.43
C ALA A 853 -32.33 -14.85 0.96
N GLY A 854 -31.49 -13.91 1.44
CA GLY A 854 -30.19 -14.20 2.03
C GLY A 854 -29.06 -14.33 1.01
N ASP A 855 -29.22 -13.79 -0.20
CA ASP A 855 -28.25 -13.90 -1.33
C ASP A 855 -27.88 -15.35 -1.70
N LEU A 856 -28.75 -16.31 -1.36
CA LEU A 856 -28.49 -17.72 -1.58
C LEU A 856 -28.34 -18.03 -3.07
N ALA A 857 -27.18 -18.53 -3.49
CA ALA A 857 -26.88 -18.86 -4.88
C ALA A 857 -27.92 -19.79 -5.52
N ALA A 858 -28.43 -20.75 -4.75
CA ALA A 858 -29.38 -21.77 -5.20
C ALA A 858 -30.86 -21.35 -5.09
N TYR A 859 -31.18 -20.15 -4.60
CA TYR A 859 -32.56 -19.68 -4.49
C TYR A 859 -33.17 -19.46 -5.88
N GLU A 860 -34.38 -19.98 -6.11
CA GLU A 860 -35.08 -19.84 -7.39
C GLU A 860 -36.11 -18.69 -7.31
N LEU A 861 -36.11 -17.84 -8.34
CA LEU A 861 -37.06 -16.73 -8.49
C LEU A 861 -37.53 -16.60 -9.95
N GLU A 862 -38.68 -15.98 -10.14
CA GLU A 862 -39.10 -15.47 -11.45
C GLU A 862 -38.42 -14.11 -11.68
N ASP A 863 -37.53 -14.02 -12.66
CA ASP A 863 -36.77 -12.81 -13.00
C ASP A 863 -37.64 -11.71 -13.64
N ALA A 864 -37.06 -10.54 -13.88
CA ALA A 864 -37.69 -9.42 -14.56
C ALA A 864 -38.27 -9.76 -15.96
N ALA A 865 -37.79 -10.82 -16.60
CA ALA A 865 -38.26 -11.28 -17.91
C ALA A 865 -39.32 -12.40 -17.81
N GLY A 866 -39.71 -12.82 -16.60
CA GLY A 866 -40.69 -13.87 -16.35
C GLY A 866 -40.14 -15.30 -16.41
N ASN A 867 -38.83 -15.48 -16.40
CA ASN A 867 -38.18 -16.79 -16.41
C ASN A 867 -37.92 -17.27 -14.99
N LEU A 868 -38.13 -18.57 -14.73
CA LEU A 868 -37.67 -19.21 -13.51
C LEU A 868 -36.14 -19.42 -13.61
N VAL A 869 -35.39 -18.73 -12.77
CA VAL A 869 -33.91 -18.77 -12.72
C VAL A 869 -33.43 -18.97 -11.29
N ARG A 870 -32.19 -19.43 -11.14
CA ARG A 870 -31.48 -19.36 -9.85
C ARG A 870 -30.85 -17.98 -9.65
N ALA A 871 -30.68 -17.58 -8.40
CA ALA A 871 -30.07 -16.30 -8.05
C ALA A 871 -28.62 -16.14 -8.56
N ASP A 872 -27.85 -17.23 -8.66
CA ASP A 872 -26.50 -17.24 -9.25
C ASP A 872 -26.47 -17.03 -10.78
N GLN A 873 -27.63 -17.06 -11.44
CA GLN A 873 -27.79 -16.81 -12.87
C GLN A 873 -28.24 -15.37 -13.17
N VAL A 874 -28.62 -14.61 -12.16
CA VAL A 874 -28.98 -13.19 -12.30
C VAL A 874 -27.69 -12.37 -12.27
N ASP A 875 -27.53 -11.52 -13.29
CA ASP A 875 -26.37 -10.66 -13.43
C ASP A 875 -26.37 -9.53 -12.39
N TYR A 876 -25.19 -9.26 -11.84
CA TYR A 876 -24.86 -8.04 -11.12
C TYR A 876 -23.53 -7.53 -11.67
N PHE A 877 -23.60 -6.69 -12.71
CA PHE A 877 -22.43 -6.10 -13.37
C PHE A 877 -21.37 -7.14 -13.79
N GLY A 878 -21.79 -8.25 -14.39
CA GLY A 878 -20.91 -9.36 -14.79
C GLY A 878 -20.57 -10.34 -13.67
N GLN A 879 -21.07 -10.12 -12.45
CA GLN A 879 -20.95 -11.04 -11.32
C GLN A 879 -22.29 -11.76 -11.04
N GLN A 880 -22.22 -12.79 -10.22
CA GLN A 880 -23.40 -13.50 -9.72
C GLN A 880 -24.10 -12.63 -8.67
N ALA A 881 -25.42 -12.42 -8.82
CA ALA A 881 -26.20 -11.70 -7.83
C ALA A 881 -26.34 -12.50 -6.52
N GLY A 882 -26.77 -13.76 -6.59
CA GLY A 882 -26.73 -14.69 -5.46
C GLY A 882 -25.42 -15.47 -5.40
N TYR A 883 -24.78 -15.51 -4.24
CA TYR A 883 -23.46 -16.15 -4.05
C TYR A 883 -23.32 -16.94 -2.74
N THR A 884 -24.18 -16.74 -1.73
CA THR A 884 -24.02 -17.39 -0.41
C THR A 884 -24.53 -18.84 -0.44
N ALA A 885 -24.06 -19.64 0.52
CA ALA A 885 -24.58 -20.98 0.79
C ALA A 885 -25.56 -21.00 1.97
N ASP A 886 -25.40 -20.06 2.90
CA ASP A 886 -26.22 -19.91 4.11
C ASP A 886 -26.54 -18.42 4.36
N PRO A 887 -27.74 -18.04 4.81
CA PRO A 887 -28.08 -16.64 5.04
C PRO A 887 -27.17 -15.93 6.05
N GLN A 888 -26.54 -16.64 6.99
CA GLN A 888 -25.58 -16.02 7.90
C GLN A 888 -24.43 -15.36 7.12
N GLU A 889 -24.09 -15.85 5.93
CA GLU A 889 -22.99 -15.34 5.12
C GLU A 889 -23.33 -14.00 4.42
N ASN A 890 -24.60 -13.56 4.48
CA ASN A 890 -25.05 -12.30 3.88
C ASN A 890 -25.18 -11.20 4.94
N ILE A 891 -24.29 -10.20 4.90
CA ILE A 891 -24.44 -8.96 5.64
C ILE A 891 -25.16 -7.94 4.76
N LYS A 892 -26.45 -7.70 5.03
CA LYS A 892 -27.26 -6.77 4.25
C LYS A 892 -27.18 -5.37 4.84
N TYR A 893 -26.95 -4.40 3.97
CA TYR A 893 -26.87 -3.00 4.36
C TYR A 893 -27.30 -2.11 3.20
N ILE A 894 -27.64 -0.86 3.53
CA ILE A 894 -27.95 0.21 2.56
C ILE A 894 -27.31 1.54 2.97
N ALA A 895 -26.49 1.54 4.02
CA ALA A 895 -25.60 2.61 4.42
C ALA A 895 -24.60 2.02 5.41
N ALA A 896 -23.40 2.57 5.41
CA ALA A 896 -22.31 2.32 6.33
C ALA A 896 -21.61 3.66 6.60
N HIS A 897 -20.48 3.63 7.28
CA HIS A 897 -19.66 4.79 7.55
C HIS A 897 -19.13 5.43 6.25
N ASP A 898 -18.76 4.61 5.26
CA ASP A 898 -18.30 4.98 3.93
C ASP A 898 -19.45 5.29 2.96
N ASN A 899 -19.15 6.12 1.97
CA ASN A 899 -20.14 6.71 1.06
C ASN A 899 -21.16 7.60 1.79
N GLU A 900 -22.16 8.11 1.05
CA GLU A 900 -23.17 8.99 1.64
C GLU A 900 -24.05 8.23 2.63
N THR A 901 -24.43 8.91 3.72
CA THR A 901 -25.48 8.40 4.63
C THR A 901 -26.75 8.05 3.86
N LEU A 902 -27.61 7.18 4.39
CA LEU A 902 -28.87 6.85 3.70
C LEU A 902 -29.75 8.09 3.48
N PHE A 903 -29.77 9.01 4.45
CA PHE A 903 -30.56 10.23 4.34
C PHE A 903 -30.02 11.14 3.24
N ASP A 904 -28.70 11.37 3.19
CA ASP A 904 -28.07 12.18 2.15
C ASP A 904 -28.24 11.57 0.76
N ALA A 905 -28.09 10.25 0.63
CA ALA A 905 -28.35 9.55 -0.62
C ALA A 905 -29.80 9.74 -1.10
N ILE A 906 -30.78 9.67 -0.20
CA ILE A 906 -32.18 9.99 -0.53
C ILE A 906 -32.31 11.46 -0.93
N GLN A 907 -31.59 12.37 -0.28
CA GLN A 907 -31.62 13.79 -0.66
C GLN A 907 -31.16 14.02 -2.09
N LEU A 908 -30.03 13.43 -2.47
CA LEU A 908 -29.42 13.55 -3.78
C LEU A 908 -30.24 12.86 -4.89
N LYS A 909 -30.92 11.75 -4.58
CA LYS A 909 -31.54 10.87 -5.58
C LYS A 909 -33.04 11.06 -5.72
N ALA A 910 -33.78 11.40 -4.66
CA ALA A 910 -35.23 11.57 -4.78
C ALA A 910 -35.58 12.82 -5.60
N ALA A 911 -36.70 12.77 -6.33
CA ALA A 911 -37.19 13.89 -7.12
C ALA A 911 -37.23 15.18 -6.29
N SER A 912 -36.84 16.31 -6.91
CA SER A 912 -36.78 17.61 -6.22
C SER A 912 -38.13 18.05 -5.63
N ALA A 913 -39.24 17.56 -6.17
CA ALA A 913 -40.60 17.79 -5.67
C ALA A 913 -41.00 16.92 -4.46
N ALA A 914 -40.24 15.85 -4.13
CA ALA A 914 -40.54 14.96 -3.01
C ALA A 914 -40.42 15.69 -1.68
N SER A 915 -41.47 15.61 -0.85
CA SER A 915 -41.51 16.31 0.43
C SER A 915 -40.58 15.65 1.46
N LEU A 916 -40.25 16.37 2.54
CA LEU A 916 -39.50 15.78 3.66
C LEU A 916 -40.22 14.54 4.23
N ALA A 917 -41.55 14.57 4.30
CA ALA A 917 -42.33 13.42 4.79
C ALA A 917 -42.19 12.21 3.86
N ASP A 918 -42.10 12.42 2.55
CA ASP A 918 -41.87 11.35 1.58
C ASP A 918 -40.46 10.78 1.76
N ARG A 919 -39.44 11.64 1.88
CA ARG A 919 -38.04 11.23 2.10
C ARG A 919 -37.85 10.43 3.39
N VAL A 920 -38.53 10.81 4.47
CA VAL A 920 -38.57 10.01 5.72
C VAL A 920 -39.22 8.64 5.49
N ARG A 921 -40.26 8.55 4.65
CA ARG A 921 -40.85 7.25 4.29
C ARG A 921 -39.92 6.41 3.41
N MET A 922 -39.15 7.03 2.52
CA MET A 922 -38.12 6.35 1.73
C MET A 922 -37.05 5.74 2.66
N GLN A 923 -36.57 6.49 3.65
CA GLN A 923 -35.66 5.99 4.69
C GLN A 923 -36.26 4.78 5.42
N ASN A 924 -37.49 4.91 5.93
CA ASN A 924 -38.16 3.85 6.67
C ASN A 924 -38.37 2.59 5.81
N LEU A 925 -38.69 2.75 4.53
CA LEU A 925 -38.82 1.64 3.60
C LEU A 925 -37.47 0.93 3.39
N GLY A 926 -36.39 1.69 3.17
CA GLY A 926 -35.03 1.14 3.09
C GLY A 926 -34.66 0.35 4.35
N ASN A 927 -34.82 0.95 5.53
CA ASN A 927 -34.55 0.30 6.81
C ASN A 927 -35.36 -1.00 6.97
N SER A 928 -36.63 -1.00 6.54
CA SER A 928 -37.52 -2.16 6.60
C SER A 928 -37.07 -3.29 5.67
N ILE A 929 -36.57 -2.98 4.46
CA ILE A 929 -36.05 -3.99 3.52
C ILE A 929 -34.86 -4.72 4.16
N VAL A 930 -33.93 -3.99 4.78
CA VAL A 930 -32.77 -4.57 5.47
C VAL A 930 -33.19 -5.39 6.69
N ALA A 931 -34.05 -4.83 7.55
CA ALA A 931 -34.48 -5.43 8.80
C ALA A 931 -35.30 -6.73 8.63
N LEU A 932 -36.07 -6.86 7.54
CA LEU A 932 -37.06 -7.94 7.38
C LEU A 932 -36.61 -9.06 6.41
N GLY A 933 -35.53 -8.87 5.66
CA GLY A 933 -34.95 -9.92 4.81
C GLY A 933 -34.26 -11.03 5.61
N GLN A 934 -34.02 -12.19 5.01
CA GLN A 934 -33.12 -13.21 5.55
C GLN A 934 -31.66 -12.73 5.52
N GLY A 935 -30.80 -13.32 6.36
CA GLY A 935 -29.42 -12.88 6.57
C GLY A 935 -29.29 -11.74 7.59
N ILE A 936 -28.06 -11.30 7.85
CA ILE A 936 -27.72 -10.42 8.98
C ILE A 936 -27.95 -8.95 8.60
N PRO A 937 -28.87 -8.23 9.25
CA PRO A 937 -29.08 -6.80 9.01
C PRO A 937 -27.96 -5.97 9.63
N PHE A 938 -27.50 -4.96 8.89
CA PHE A 938 -26.48 -4.00 9.30
C PHE A 938 -26.98 -2.58 9.09
N PHE A 939 -26.81 -1.74 10.11
CA PHE A 939 -27.25 -0.35 10.13
C PHE A 939 -26.10 0.57 10.53
N HIS A 940 -25.94 1.67 9.78
CA HIS A 940 -25.02 2.73 10.16
C HIS A 940 -25.59 3.55 11.33
N ALA A 941 -24.75 3.95 12.29
CA ALA A 941 -25.20 4.76 13.42
C ALA A 941 -25.85 6.06 12.96
N GLY A 942 -27.01 6.35 13.54
CA GLY A 942 -27.88 7.47 13.21
C GLY A 942 -28.75 7.25 11.95
N GLN A 943 -28.69 6.10 11.28
CA GLN A 943 -29.61 5.77 10.19
C GLN A 943 -31.08 5.73 10.65
N ASP A 944 -31.32 5.42 11.91
CA ASP A 944 -32.63 5.48 12.57
C ASP A 944 -33.04 6.91 12.99
N LEU A 945 -32.09 7.86 12.96
CA LEU A 945 -32.24 9.28 13.31
C LEU A 945 -32.17 10.23 12.10
N LEU A 946 -32.17 9.69 10.87
CA LEU A 946 -31.99 10.47 9.64
C LEU A 946 -30.63 11.20 9.58
N ARG A 947 -29.57 10.59 10.15
CA ARG A 947 -28.22 11.16 10.16
C ARG A 947 -27.81 11.61 8.77
N SER A 948 -27.27 12.83 8.72
CA SER A 948 -26.66 13.46 7.57
C SER A 948 -25.22 13.79 7.90
N LYS A 949 -24.35 13.68 6.91
CA LYS A 949 -22.97 14.21 6.93
C LYS A 949 -22.86 15.41 5.97
N SER A 950 -23.98 16.10 5.74
CA SER A 950 -24.07 17.24 4.81
C SER A 950 -23.60 16.91 3.39
N MET A 951 -23.99 15.73 2.89
CA MET A 951 -23.60 15.17 1.59
C MET A 951 -22.14 14.71 1.48
N ASP A 952 -21.38 14.74 2.58
CA ASP A 952 -20.05 14.14 2.59
C ASP A 952 -20.14 12.64 2.35
N ARG A 953 -19.34 12.19 1.39
CA ARG A 953 -19.30 10.82 0.91
C ARG A 953 -18.14 10.05 1.54
N ASP A 954 -17.08 10.72 1.97
CA ASP A 954 -15.90 10.06 2.51
C ASP A 954 -15.38 10.85 3.71
N SER A 955 -16.14 10.76 4.80
CA SER A 955 -15.99 11.66 5.94
C SER A 955 -14.91 11.21 6.93
N TYR A 956 -13.94 10.41 6.49
CA TYR A 956 -12.92 9.79 7.33
C TYR A 956 -12.09 10.82 8.10
N ASN A 957 -11.83 11.97 7.48
CA ASN A 957 -11.04 13.07 8.04
C ASN A 957 -11.83 14.41 8.05
N SER A 958 -13.16 14.34 8.13
CA SER A 958 -14.05 15.51 8.07
C SER A 958 -14.43 16.07 9.45
N GLY A 959 -13.70 15.69 10.49
CA GLY A 959 -13.86 16.22 11.84
C GLY A 959 -15.20 15.90 12.51
N ASP A 960 -15.36 16.42 13.72
CA ASP A 960 -16.57 16.26 14.53
C ASP A 960 -17.80 16.89 13.88
N TRP A 961 -17.64 18.02 13.19
CA TRP A 961 -18.75 18.83 12.70
C TRP A 961 -19.66 18.08 11.72
N PHE A 962 -19.07 17.38 10.75
CA PHE A 962 -19.82 16.61 9.75
C PHE A 962 -20.23 15.23 10.26
N ASN A 963 -19.53 14.69 11.26
CA ASN A 963 -19.75 13.33 11.75
C ASN A 963 -20.59 13.22 13.03
N GLN A 964 -20.81 14.31 13.77
CA GLN A 964 -21.52 14.27 15.05
C GLN A 964 -22.93 13.65 14.94
N ILE A 965 -23.33 12.95 16.00
CA ILE A 965 -24.69 12.44 16.19
C ILE A 965 -25.36 13.25 17.31
N ASP A 966 -26.58 13.71 17.06
CA ASP A 966 -27.45 14.36 18.05
C ASP A 966 -28.52 13.34 18.49
N TRP A 967 -28.48 12.90 19.74
CA TRP A 967 -29.19 11.71 20.26
C TRP A 967 -30.65 11.94 20.67
#